data_AF-A0A534WS10-F1
#
_entry.id   AF-A0A534WS10-F1
#
_cell.length_a   1.000
_cell.length_b   1.000
_cell.length_c   1.000
_cell.angle_alpha   90.00
_cell.angle_beta   90.00
_cell.angle_gamma   90.00
#
_symmetry.space_group_name_H-M   'P 1'
#
loop_
_entity.id
_entity.type
_entity.pdbx_description
1 polymer ?
#
loop_
_entity_poly.entity_id
_entity_poly.type
_entity_poly.pdbx_seq_one_letter_code
_entity_poly.pdbx_strand_id
1 'polypeptide(L)'
;MTIGVVVLLLGAYSVRVLVKGRYVPERVKKEPGSVFLSRFFIEFGYWCFEPLEKLCLRLRVTPNQLTAGSLACSVGAAASFATGRFTLGGWLVIACAILDALDGMVARTRGIASDAGELLDAAVDRYAEIATFAGIAAYYRSYPLGFWLALTSLAGALLVSYARAKGEISGIDARMGSMNRGERAVYIGAAGVLSPYLARFSEPGVPHPAFYLMLATLLLVAVMANVTAIRRFIYIHTELRKREGAAETTGAREEELSGWFQRAWIASAVATAVDYGSFTILVEVVGIYTGSSRALGALLGAITNFTLNKIYTFRTRDNSVLVEVPRYAAISLTSLLLNTVGVILLTEGLRWNPLAAAAVVGLGVSLGWNLPLHRIFVFREHTVHRPVLALIGAVASGLAAMAVLFVSYGNPFAEEQVHGFSSALPDAANLTQKSFLPKLRSEAFYSESYSFLLTSDDGSFARVQFLVSNAGLEGHGKGAVRAVVVAPDGKTVEDGEAFESGEWGVQPEGAIEMGASRLTMGPDASQHVHFAGRKLVVDATVLPETRAVRPGGGRVVFDSGGHAVFDNTIFALRSRFEGTLWSVATGSRRTRGYCYADTSYSTVPAYKSASLWYRMQAFDGDGGTSAALAVLFPPEGSRLPPQGWLYTSRAGKTEVRSTDVKIAFEDFRHEPGGHFEYDVPQRVAAVARGVDGETVTLRADARKLLYRQDLLDEMSPLSRLLVSTWAAPMAYTYENRYELRIEKPGEAPALRSGQALSEFSYANKPTNLPAF
;
A
#
# COMPACT_ATOMS: atom_id res chain seq x y z
N MET A 1 32.76 7.59 -37.25
CA MET A 1 34.22 7.43 -37.47
C MET A 1 34.92 6.72 -36.31
N THR A 2 34.66 7.06 -35.05
CA THR A 2 35.41 6.58 -33.86
C THR A 2 35.16 5.12 -33.45
N ILE A 3 33.93 4.61 -33.50
CA ILE A 3 33.65 3.18 -33.24
C ILE A 3 34.38 2.28 -34.25
N GLY A 4 34.48 2.72 -35.51
CA GLY A 4 35.20 2.00 -36.55
C GLY A 4 36.68 1.80 -36.23
N VAL A 5 37.34 2.77 -35.59
CA VAL A 5 38.75 2.65 -35.18
C VAL A 5 38.91 1.61 -34.08
N VAL A 6 38.03 1.58 -33.08
CA VAL A 6 38.08 0.60 -32.00
C VAL A 6 37.83 -0.82 -32.54
N VAL A 7 36.87 -0.99 -33.44
CA VAL A 7 36.58 -2.28 -34.09
C VAL A 7 37.75 -2.75 -34.94
N LEU A 8 38.37 -1.85 -35.71
CA LEU A 8 39.57 -2.15 -36.50
C LEU A 8 40.76 -2.56 -35.61
N LEU A 9 41.00 -1.84 -34.52
CA LEU A 9 42.04 -2.18 -33.56
C LEU A 9 41.78 -3.52 -32.87
N LEU A 10 40.53 -3.79 -32.47
CA LEU A 10 40.13 -5.06 -31.87
C LEU A 10 40.31 -6.23 -32.86
N GLY A 11 39.96 -6.02 -34.13
CA GLY A 11 40.22 -6.97 -35.22
C GLY A 11 41.71 -7.23 -35.41
N ALA A 12 42.53 -6.17 -35.49
CA ALA A 12 43.98 -6.27 -35.59
C ALA A 12 44.61 -7.00 -34.39
N TYR A 13 44.11 -6.74 -33.18
CA TYR A 13 44.54 -7.44 -31.98
C TYR A 13 44.14 -8.91 -32.00
N SER A 14 42.95 -9.23 -32.48
CA SER A 14 42.47 -10.61 -32.60
C SER A 14 43.33 -11.41 -33.58
N VAL A 15 43.69 -10.81 -34.72
CA VAL A 15 44.66 -11.38 -35.68
C VAL A 15 46.04 -11.55 -35.03
N ARG A 16 46.52 -10.57 -34.26
CA ARG A 16 47.77 -10.70 -33.50
C ARG A 16 47.71 -11.87 -32.52
N VAL A 17 46.63 -12.04 -31.77
CA VAL A 17 46.47 -13.14 -30.80
C VAL A 17 46.56 -14.49 -31.51
N LEU A 18 45.98 -14.61 -32.71
CA LEU A 18 46.05 -15.81 -33.54
C LEU A 18 47.47 -16.09 -34.06
N VAL A 19 48.22 -15.05 -34.47
CA VAL A 19 49.52 -15.22 -35.15
C VAL A 19 50.72 -15.20 -34.19
N LYS A 20 50.70 -14.37 -33.15
CA LYS A 20 51.82 -14.08 -32.24
C LYS A 20 51.51 -14.35 -30.77
N GLY A 21 50.30 -14.84 -30.45
CA GLY A 21 49.85 -15.04 -29.08
C GLY A 21 49.43 -13.73 -28.38
N ARG A 22 49.00 -13.87 -27.12
CA ARG A 22 48.48 -12.76 -26.30
C ARG A 22 49.57 -11.79 -25.87
N TYR A 23 49.24 -10.50 -25.81
CA TYR A 23 50.12 -9.48 -25.26
C TYR A 23 49.94 -9.44 -23.74
N VAL A 24 50.89 -9.97 -22.97
CA VAL A 24 50.77 -10.09 -21.50
C VAL A 24 51.81 -9.21 -20.79
N PRO A 25 51.45 -7.97 -20.41
CA PRO A 25 52.31 -7.12 -19.59
C PRO A 25 52.56 -7.73 -18.20
N GLU A 26 53.74 -7.49 -17.62
CA GLU A 26 54.10 -7.89 -16.25
C GLU A 26 53.06 -7.46 -15.19
N ARG A 27 52.44 -6.28 -15.35
CA ARG A 27 51.38 -5.76 -14.46
C ARG A 27 50.09 -6.59 -14.52
N VAL A 28 49.69 -7.03 -15.72
CA VAL A 28 48.47 -7.83 -15.96
C VAL A 28 48.63 -9.29 -15.48
N LYS A 29 49.85 -9.73 -15.14
CA LYS A 29 50.08 -11.01 -14.44
C LYS A 29 49.70 -10.94 -12.96
N LYS A 30 49.78 -9.75 -12.34
CA LYS A 30 49.59 -9.53 -10.90
C LYS A 30 48.19 -9.02 -10.53
N GLU A 31 47.31 -8.80 -11.51
CA GLU A 31 45.94 -8.36 -11.28
C GLU A 31 44.98 -9.56 -11.52
N PRO A 32 44.16 -9.94 -10.52
CA PRO A 32 43.09 -10.90 -10.76
C PRO A 32 42.09 -10.27 -11.75
N GLY A 33 41.82 -10.95 -12.86
CA GLY A 33 40.81 -10.49 -13.82
C GLY A 33 39.45 -10.32 -13.14
N SER A 34 38.65 -9.37 -13.62
CA SER A 34 37.29 -9.16 -13.13
C SER A 34 36.27 -9.90 -13.99
N VAL A 35 35.12 -10.22 -13.39
CA VAL A 35 33.94 -10.76 -14.07
C VAL A 35 33.45 -9.81 -15.18
N PHE A 36 33.72 -8.52 -15.02
CA PHE A 36 33.15 -7.42 -15.81
C PHE A 36 34.06 -6.94 -16.94
N LEU A 37 35.38 -6.98 -16.72
CA LEU A 37 36.38 -6.70 -17.76
C LEU A 37 37.33 -7.89 -17.87
N SER A 38 37.13 -8.67 -18.93
CA SER A 38 37.93 -9.88 -19.15
C SER A 38 39.40 -9.53 -19.39
N ARG A 39 40.29 -10.45 -19.01
CA ARG A 39 41.73 -10.29 -19.20
C ARG A 39 42.12 -9.95 -20.65
N PHE A 40 41.36 -10.46 -21.61
CA PHE A 40 41.53 -10.17 -23.04
C PHE A 40 41.43 -8.67 -23.36
N PHE A 41 40.44 -7.96 -22.81
CA PHE A 41 40.26 -6.53 -23.07
C PHE A 41 41.32 -5.67 -22.37
N ILE A 42 41.81 -6.10 -21.21
CA ILE A 42 42.91 -5.43 -20.51
C ILE A 42 44.20 -5.56 -21.35
N GLU A 43 44.52 -6.77 -21.81
CA GLU A 43 45.68 -7.03 -22.68
C GLU A 43 45.58 -6.23 -24.00
N PHE A 44 44.39 -6.17 -24.59
CA PHE A 44 44.10 -5.33 -25.76
C PHE A 44 44.39 -3.84 -25.50
N GLY A 45 43.94 -3.31 -24.35
CA GLY A 45 44.18 -1.91 -23.96
C GLY A 45 45.67 -1.60 -23.86
N TYR A 46 46.43 -2.42 -23.12
CA TYR A 46 47.88 -2.24 -23.00
C TYR A 46 48.62 -2.37 -24.33
N TRP A 47 48.16 -3.24 -25.23
CA TRP A 47 48.71 -3.34 -26.58
C TRP A 47 48.44 -2.05 -27.39
N CYS A 48 47.25 -1.46 -27.25
CA CYS A 48 46.93 -0.17 -27.87
C CYS A 48 47.75 0.99 -27.29
N PHE A 49 48.19 0.90 -26.04
CA PHE A 49 48.97 1.95 -25.38
C PHE A 49 50.47 1.87 -25.70
N GLU A 50 51.01 0.71 -26.10
CA GLU A 50 52.44 0.53 -26.42
C GLU A 50 52.98 1.54 -27.47
N PRO A 51 52.28 1.85 -28.57
CA PRO A 51 52.73 2.88 -29.50
C PRO A 51 52.74 4.29 -28.89
N LEU A 52 51.76 4.58 -28.03
CA LEU A 52 51.65 5.87 -27.33
C LEU A 52 52.77 6.03 -26.30
N GLU A 53 53.10 4.96 -25.56
CA GLU A 53 54.25 4.93 -24.67
C GLU A 53 55.56 5.23 -25.43
N LYS A 54 55.81 4.55 -26.55
CA LYS A 54 56.99 4.80 -27.40
C LYS A 54 57.06 6.24 -27.89
N LEU A 55 55.91 6.84 -28.22
CA LEU A 55 55.83 8.23 -28.62
C LEU A 55 56.16 9.17 -27.45
N CYS A 56 55.60 8.94 -26.25
CA CYS A 56 55.93 9.71 -25.04
C CYS A 56 57.41 9.62 -24.68
N LEU A 57 58.03 8.45 -24.87
CA LEU A 57 59.47 8.24 -24.69
C LEU A 57 60.30 9.08 -25.67
N ARG A 58 59.92 9.10 -26.96
CA ARG A 58 60.57 9.93 -27.99
C ARG A 58 60.44 11.43 -27.71
N LEU A 59 59.26 11.87 -27.26
CA LEU A 59 58.95 13.27 -26.98
C LEU A 59 59.48 13.75 -25.61
N ARG A 60 60.16 12.87 -24.84
CA ARG A 60 60.68 13.17 -23.50
C ARG A 60 59.63 13.67 -22.49
N VAL A 61 58.35 13.35 -22.70
CA VAL A 61 57.25 13.68 -21.77
C VAL A 61 57.51 13.03 -20.41
N THR A 62 57.35 13.75 -19.30
CA THR A 62 57.57 13.19 -17.94
C THR A 62 56.30 12.51 -17.42
N PRO A 63 56.42 11.51 -16.51
CA PRO A 63 55.25 10.88 -15.88
C PRO A 63 54.33 11.92 -15.20
N ASN A 64 54.89 12.87 -14.45
CA ASN A 64 54.11 13.91 -13.79
C ASN A 64 53.33 14.82 -14.76
N GLN A 65 53.83 15.03 -15.99
CA GLN A 65 53.08 15.76 -17.03
C GLN A 65 51.85 14.95 -17.51
N LEU A 66 51.98 13.63 -17.58
CA LEU A 66 50.86 12.74 -17.94
C LEU A 66 49.83 12.68 -16.81
N THR A 67 50.27 12.59 -15.55
CA THR A 67 49.39 12.65 -14.36
C THR A 67 48.68 14.02 -14.25
N ALA A 68 49.35 15.13 -14.56
CA ALA A 68 48.69 16.44 -14.63
C ALA A 68 47.67 16.51 -15.78
N GLY A 69 47.99 15.90 -16.92
CA GLY A 69 47.09 15.77 -18.06
C GLY A 69 45.84 14.95 -17.73
N SER A 70 45.97 13.84 -16.98
CA SER A 70 44.84 13.01 -16.56
C SER A 70 43.89 13.80 -15.64
N LEU A 71 44.43 14.56 -14.69
CA LEU A 71 43.65 15.45 -13.84
C LEU A 71 42.90 16.51 -14.66
N ALA A 72 43.58 17.16 -15.61
CA ALA A 72 42.96 18.16 -16.49
C ALA A 72 41.82 17.55 -17.32
N CYS A 73 42.01 16.34 -17.87
CA CYS A 73 40.94 15.61 -18.56
C CYS A 73 39.76 15.34 -17.62
N SER A 74 40.00 14.94 -16.38
CA SER A 74 38.92 14.66 -15.43
C SER A 74 38.13 15.91 -15.02
N VAL A 75 38.80 17.04 -14.76
CA VAL A 75 38.12 18.32 -14.50
C VAL A 75 37.32 18.77 -15.73
N GLY A 76 37.88 18.61 -16.92
CA GLY A 76 37.16 18.84 -18.18
C GLY A 76 35.93 17.92 -18.34
N ALA A 77 36.05 16.64 -17.94
CA ALA A 77 34.96 15.69 -17.95
C ALA A 77 33.84 16.12 -16.98
N ALA A 78 34.21 16.56 -15.78
CA ALA A 78 33.29 17.06 -14.77
C ALA A 78 32.46 18.24 -15.29
N ALA A 79 33.13 19.25 -15.87
CA ALA A 79 32.47 20.41 -16.47
C ALA A 79 31.57 20.00 -17.66
N SER A 80 32.02 19.05 -18.47
CA SER A 80 31.25 18.52 -19.61
C SER A 80 29.99 17.79 -19.16
N PHE A 81 30.08 16.93 -18.14
CA PHE A 81 28.90 16.26 -17.57
C PHE A 81 27.94 17.26 -16.93
N ALA A 82 28.45 18.19 -16.12
CA ALA A 82 27.62 19.19 -15.44
C ALA A 82 26.82 20.09 -16.40
N THR A 83 27.35 20.32 -17.61
CA THR A 83 26.71 21.12 -18.68
C THR A 83 25.90 20.26 -19.67
N GLY A 84 25.75 18.96 -19.43
CA GLY A 84 24.97 18.04 -20.29
C GLY A 84 25.70 17.57 -21.55
N ARG A 85 26.98 17.89 -21.73
CA ARG A 85 27.81 17.44 -22.86
C ARG A 85 28.40 16.05 -22.60
N PHE A 86 27.54 15.06 -22.40
CA PHE A 86 27.91 13.70 -21.99
C PHE A 86 28.91 13.02 -22.94
N THR A 87 28.78 13.20 -24.26
CA THR A 87 29.72 12.59 -25.23
C THR A 87 31.15 13.08 -25.03
N LEU A 88 31.34 14.39 -24.82
CA LEU A 88 32.65 14.96 -24.53
C LEU A 88 33.16 14.50 -23.17
N GLY A 89 32.29 14.49 -22.15
CA GLY A 89 32.63 13.99 -20.82
C GLY A 89 33.11 12.54 -20.84
N GLY A 90 32.41 11.66 -21.56
CA GLY A 90 32.80 10.26 -21.71
C GLY A 90 34.16 10.07 -22.38
N TRP A 91 34.44 10.82 -23.46
CA TRP A 91 35.76 10.79 -24.10
C TRP A 91 36.88 11.30 -23.21
N LEU A 92 36.61 12.34 -22.41
CA LEU A 92 37.58 12.87 -21.46
C LEU A 92 37.87 11.90 -20.31
N VAL A 93 36.88 11.13 -19.84
CA VAL A 93 37.10 10.03 -18.88
C VAL A 93 37.98 8.93 -19.47
N ILE A 94 37.74 8.55 -20.73
CA ILE A 94 38.57 7.56 -21.43
C ILE A 94 40.00 8.09 -21.60
N ALA A 95 40.16 9.35 -22.03
CA ALA A 95 41.47 9.99 -22.16
C ALA A 95 42.21 10.06 -20.82
N CYS A 96 41.51 10.41 -19.73
CA CYS A 96 42.05 10.39 -18.38
C CYS A 96 42.63 9.00 -18.02
N ALA A 97 41.87 7.93 -18.27
CA ALA A 97 42.32 6.55 -17.98
C ALA A 97 43.52 6.11 -18.85
N ILE A 98 43.62 6.61 -20.08
CA ILE A 98 44.77 6.33 -20.96
C ILE A 98 46.03 7.04 -20.45
N LEU A 99 45.92 8.34 -20.10
CA LEU A 99 47.06 9.12 -19.59
C LEU A 99 47.58 8.55 -18.26
N ASP A 100 46.68 8.12 -17.40
CA ASP A 100 46.95 7.41 -16.14
C ASP A 100 47.65 6.06 -16.37
N ALA A 101 47.25 5.29 -17.37
CA ALA A 101 47.97 4.06 -17.69
C ALA A 101 49.40 4.36 -18.22
N LEU A 102 49.54 5.43 -19.01
CA LEU A 102 50.80 5.82 -19.65
C LEU A 102 51.84 6.37 -18.67
N ASP A 103 51.43 7.10 -17.61
CA ASP A 103 52.39 7.67 -16.67
C ASP A 103 53.23 6.58 -15.98
N GLY A 104 52.59 5.49 -15.54
CA GLY A 104 53.23 4.37 -14.90
C GLY A 104 54.02 3.53 -15.89
N MET A 105 53.58 3.42 -17.15
CA MET A 105 54.35 2.77 -18.21
C MET A 105 55.66 3.53 -18.47
N VAL A 106 55.59 4.84 -18.71
CA VAL A 106 56.76 5.70 -18.95
C VAL A 106 57.70 5.73 -17.75
N ALA A 107 57.18 5.81 -16.52
CA ALA A 107 58.00 5.80 -15.30
C ALA A 107 58.80 4.50 -15.15
N ARG A 108 58.17 3.34 -15.40
CA ARG A 108 58.82 2.02 -15.33
C ARG A 108 59.84 1.83 -16.44
N THR A 109 59.50 2.18 -17.68
CA THR A 109 60.40 2.00 -18.83
C THR A 109 61.63 2.92 -18.75
N ARG A 110 61.52 4.08 -18.10
CA ARG A 110 62.66 4.96 -17.82
C ARG A 110 63.45 4.62 -16.55
N GLY A 111 62.96 3.69 -15.72
CA GLY A 111 63.60 3.37 -14.44
C GLY A 111 63.57 4.49 -13.41
N ILE A 112 62.59 5.41 -13.50
CA ILE A 112 62.44 6.57 -12.62
C ILE A 112 61.19 6.47 -11.72
N ALA A 113 60.62 5.28 -11.60
CA ALA A 113 59.53 5.02 -10.66
C ALA A 113 59.99 5.30 -9.22
N SER A 114 59.16 5.98 -8.43
CA SER A 114 59.47 6.40 -7.06
C SER A 114 58.23 6.39 -6.19
N ASP A 115 58.40 6.21 -4.88
CA ASP A 115 57.30 6.20 -3.89
C ASP A 115 56.56 7.55 -3.86
N ALA A 116 57.28 8.66 -4.05
CA ALA A 116 56.67 9.99 -4.15
C ALA A 116 55.78 10.11 -5.40
N GLY A 117 56.18 9.50 -6.51
CA GLY A 117 55.37 9.42 -7.73
C GLY A 117 54.14 8.54 -7.56
N GLU A 118 54.29 7.40 -6.87
CA GLU A 118 53.16 6.52 -6.54
C GLU A 118 52.13 7.22 -5.63
N LEU A 119 52.58 7.99 -4.64
CA LEU A 119 51.69 8.80 -3.82
C LEU A 119 50.96 9.88 -4.65
N LEU A 120 51.65 10.54 -5.57
CA LEU A 120 51.08 11.58 -6.42
C LEU A 120 50.02 11.00 -7.38
N ASP A 121 50.34 9.93 -8.09
CA ASP A 121 49.43 9.16 -8.95
C ASP A 121 48.16 8.80 -8.16
N ALA A 122 48.38 8.12 -7.04
CA ALA A 122 47.32 7.71 -6.15
C ALA A 122 46.46 8.91 -5.69
N ALA A 123 47.03 10.03 -5.23
CA ALA A 123 46.25 11.20 -4.82
C ALA A 123 45.45 11.81 -5.98
N VAL A 124 46.07 11.99 -7.15
CA VAL A 124 45.43 12.57 -8.34
C VAL A 124 44.27 11.71 -8.81
N ASP A 125 44.39 10.38 -8.73
CA ASP A 125 43.32 9.44 -9.02
C ASP A 125 42.05 9.73 -8.25
N ARG A 126 42.19 9.98 -6.94
CA ARG A 126 41.05 10.22 -6.05
C ARG A 126 40.37 11.53 -6.41
N TYR A 127 41.14 12.58 -6.67
CA TYR A 127 40.59 13.85 -7.13
C TYR A 127 39.92 13.74 -8.49
N ALA A 128 40.48 12.96 -9.42
CA ALA A 128 39.87 12.71 -10.72
C ALA A 128 38.52 11.97 -10.58
N GLU A 129 38.44 10.95 -9.73
CA GLU A 129 37.16 10.27 -9.50
C GLU A 129 36.12 11.17 -8.83
N ILE A 130 36.53 11.96 -7.83
CA ILE A 130 35.67 12.95 -7.17
C ILE A 130 35.15 13.96 -8.19
N ALA A 131 36.04 14.55 -9.01
CA ALA A 131 35.65 15.54 -10.01
C ALA A 131 34.64 14.94 -11.00
N THR A 132 34.93 13.75 -11.53
CA THR A 132 34.07 13.08 -12.51
C THR A 132 32.66 12.83 -11.95
N PHE A 133 32.54 12.23 -10.77
CA PHE A 133 31.24 11.97 -10.16
C PHE A 133 30.53 13.25 -9.68
N ALA A 134 31.27 14.26 -9.22
CA ALA A 134 30.71 15.56 -8.87
C ALA A 134 30.09 16.25 -10.09
N GLY A 135 30.73 16.18 -11.26
CA GLY A 135 30.17 16.71 -12.51
C GLY A 135 28.88 16.00 -12.93
N ILE A 136 28.83 14.66 -12.77
CA ILE A 136 27.63 13.87 -13.03
C ILE A 136 26.51 14.20 -12.02
N ALA A 137 26.84 14.32 -10.73
CA ALA A 137 25.89 14.72 -9.69
C ALA A 137 25.35 16.13 -9.94
N ALA A 138 26.21 17.06 -10.39
CA ALA A 138 25.83 18.43 -10.72
C ALA A 138 24.84 18.48 -11.90
N TYR A 139 24.94 17.56 -12.87
CA TYR A 139 23.95 17.41 -13.94
C TYR A 139 22.59 16.97 -13.36
N TYR A 140 22.58 15.92 -12.53
CA TYR A 140 21.37 15.38 -11.93
C TYR A 140 20.87 16.13 -10.68
N ARG A 141 21.36 17.35 -10.39
CA ARG A 141 21.01 18.09 -9.16
C ARG A 141 19.51 18.32 -8.94
N SER A 142 18.74 18.39 -10.01
CA SER A 142 17.27 18.52 -10.00
C SER A 142 16.54 17.19 -10.23
N TYR A 143 17.27 16.08 -10.35
CA TYR A 143 16.75 14.73 -10.57
C TYR A 143 17.24 13.78 -9.46
N PRO A 144 16.47 13.62 -8.36
CA PRO A 144 16.94 13.01 -7.12
C PRO A 144 17.58 11.63 -7.29
N LEU A 145 17.00 10.76 -8.12
CA LEU A 145 17.54 9.42 -8.37
C LEU A 145 18.96 9.49 -8.96
N GLY A 146 19.17 10.27 -10.01
CA GLY A 146 20.49 10.40 -10.64
C GLY A 146 21.52 11.04 -9.73
N PHE A 147 21.11 12.01 -8.90
CA PHE A 147 21.98 12.66 -7.92
C PHE A 147 22.49 11.66 -6.87
N TRP A 148 21.58 10.90 -6.25
CA TRP A 148 21.95 9.91 -5.23
C TRP A 148 22.71 8.72 -5.81
N LEU A 149 22.42 8.30 -7.04
CA LEU A 149 23.21 7.27 -7.73
C LEU A 149 24.65 7.72 -8.01
N ALA A 150 24.84 8.98 -8.41
CA ALA A 150 26.18 9.56 -8.59
C ALA A 150 26.94 9.64 -7.26
N LEU A 151 26.27 10.07 -6.18
CA LEU A 151 26.89 10.20 -4.85
C LEU A 151 27.24 8.84 -4.23
N THR A 152 26.35 7.85 -4.35
CA THR A 152 26.62 6.48 -3.87
C THR A 152 27.68 5.76 -4.69
N SER A 153 27.74 6.02 -6.01
CA SER A 153 28.85 5.58 -6.87
C SER A 153 30.19 6.17 -6.44
N LEU A 154 30.21 7.47 -6.12
CA LEU A 154 31.39 8.15 -5.59
C LEU A 154 31.84 7.54 -4.26
N ALA A 155 30.91 7.35 -3.32
CA ALA A 155 31.20 6.73 -2.03
C ALA A 155 31.81 5.33 -2.21
N GLY A 156 31.22 4.50 -3.07
CA GLY A 156 31.72 3.18 -3.40
C GLY A 156 33.12 3.23 -4.03
N ALA A 157 33.35 4.13 -5.00
CA ALA A 157 34.64 4.29 -5.66
C ALA A 157 35.77 4.63 -4.67
N LEU A 158 35.51 5.58 -3.76
CA LEU A 158 36.47 5.98 -2.72
C LEU A 158 36.72 4.85 -1.71
N LEU A 159 35.67 4.15 -1.26
CA LEU A 159 35.81 3.05 -0.30
C LEU A 159 36.55 1.84 -0.89
N VAL A 160 36.37 1.53 -2.17
CA VAL A 160 37.12 0.47 -2.87
C VAL A 160 38.62 0.76 -2.86
N SER A 161 39.00 2.02 -3.14
CA SER A 161 40.40 2.48 -3.16
C SER A 161 40.98 2.57 -1.74
N TYR A 162 40.21 3.08 -0.78
CA TYR A 162 40.64 3.18 0.62
C TYR A 162 40.81 1.79 1.27
N ALA A 163 39.89 0.85 1.03
CA ALA A 163 40.01 -0.52 1.52
C ALA A 163 41.30 -1.18 0.99
N ARG A 164 41.64 -0.96 -0.28
CA ARG A 164 42.90 -1.46 -0.85
C ARG A 164 44.12 -0.86 -0.18
N ALA A 165 44.18 0.47 -0.06
CA ALA A 165 45.29 1.15 0.61
C ALA A 165 45.44 0.70 2.07
N LYS A 166 44.33 0.52 2.78
CA LYS A 166 44.34 0.00 4.15
C LYS A 166 44.83 -1.45 4.22
N GLY A 167 44.41 -2.28 3.27
CA GLY A 167 44.93 -3.64 3.10
C GLY A 167 46.44 -3.65 2.92
N GLU A 168 46.96 -2.86 1.97
CA GLU A 168 48.39 -2.77 1.67
C GLU A 168 49.22 -2.28 2.89
N ILE A 169 48.75 -1.25 3.61
CA ILE A 169 49.38 -0.79 4.88
C ILE A 169 49.37 -1.89 5.94
N SER A 170 48.31 -2.69 5.98
CA SER A 170 48.19 -3.86 6.85
C SER A 170 48.94 -5.09 6.32
N GLY A 171 49.65 -5.00 5.19
CA GLY A 171 50.37 -6.12 4.57
C GLY A 171 49.45 -7.22 4.03
N ILE A 172 48.20 -6.90 3.70
CA ILE A 172 47.18 -7.81 3.17
C ILE A 172 46.84 -7.39 1.73
N ASP A 173 47.01 -8.30 0.78
CA ASP A 173 46.65 -8.02 -0.62
C ASP A 173 45.14 -8.13 -0.84
N ALA A 174 44.45 -6.98 -0.78
CA ALA A 174 43.01 -6.88 -0.95
C ALA A 174 42.59 -6.49 -2.40
N ARG A 175 43.32 -6.96 -3.42
CA ARG A 175 43.01 -6.66 -4.84
C ARG A 175 41.74 -7.33 -5.39
N MET A 176 41.12 -8.25 -4.67
CA MET A 176 39.90 -8.92 -5.13
C MET A 176 38.69 -7.98 -5.29
N GLY A 177 37.67 -8.47 -6.01
CA GLY A 177 36.39 -7.81 -6.21
C GLY A 177 36.24 -7.14 -7.58
N SER A 178 35.00 -6.81 -7.93
CA SER A 178 34.62 -6.16 -9.18
C SER A 178 34.54 -4.64 -9.03
N MET A 179 34.42 -3.92 -10.15
CA MET A 179 34.33 -2.46 -10.15
C MET A 179 35.61 -1.79 -9.64
N ASN A 180 36.75 -2.33 -10.06
CA ASN A 180 38.03 -1.65 -9.90
C ASN A 180 38.06 -0.35 -10.72
N ARG A 181 39.04 0.52 -10.43
CA ARG A 181 39.16 1.84 -11.07
C ARG A 181 39.15 1.77 -12.59
N GLY A 182 39.93 0.86 -13.19
CA GLY A 182 39.96 0.67 -14.65
C GLY A 182 38.59 0.27 -15.23
N GLU A 183 37.90 -0.69 -14.61
CA GLU A 183 36.55 -1.11 -15.03
C GLU A 183 35.56 0.06 -14.99
N ARG A 184 35.55 0.79 -13.87
CA ARG A 184 34.67 1.93 -13.66
C ARG A 184 34.91 3.04 -14.68
N ALA A 185 36.16 3.35 -14.98
CA ALA A 185 36.51 4.34 -16.00
C ALA A 185 36.01 3.92 -17.39
N VAL A 186 36.14 2.63 -17.76
CA VAL A 186 35.59 2.12 -19.02
C VAL A 186 34.07 2.26 -19.06
N TYR A 187 33.36 1.86 -18.00
CA TYR A 187 31.90 1.93 -17.97
C TYR A 187 31.36 3.35 -18.02
N ILE A 188 31.87 4.24 -17.16
CA ILE A 188 31.45 5.64 -17.14
C ILE A 188 31.82 6.35 -18.44
N GLY A 189 33.02 6.07 -18.98
CA GLY A 189 33.46 6.58 -20.27
C GLY A 189 32.55 6.15 -21.42
N ALA A 190 32.29 4.84 -21.54
CA ALA A 190 31.42 4.28 -22.58
C ALA A 190 29.98 4.78 -22.45
N ALA A 191 29.42 4.80 -21.24
CA ALA A 191 28.08 5.31 -20.99
C ALA A 191 27.99 6.81 -21.32
N GLY A 192 29.02 7.61 -21.00
CA GLY A 192 29.08 9.02 -21.37
C GLY A 192 29.08 9.22 -22.89
N VAL A 193 29.87 8.42 -23.62
CA VAL A 193 29.92 8.49 -25.09
C VAL A 193 28.59 8.07 -25.71
N LEU A 194 28.00 6.95 -25.27
CA LEU A 194 26.85 6.32 -25.91
C LEU A 194 25.49 6.89 -25.49
N SER A 195 25.38 7.41 -24.26
CA SER A 195 24.08 7.85 -23.71
C SER A 195 23.38 8.91 -24.57
N PRO A 196 24.05 9.91 -25.18
CA PRO A 196 23.35 10.87 -26.03
C PRO A 196 22.86 10.29 -27.36
N TYR A 197 23.50 9.24 -27.85
CA TYR A 197 23.02 8.55 -29.06
C TYR A 197 21.78 7.72 -28.76
N LEU A 198 21.75 7.02 -27.62
CA LEU A 198 20.57 6.25 -27.20
C LEU A 198 19.40 7.17 -26.82
N ALA A 199 19.67 8.28 -26.13
CA ALA A 199 18.66 9.25 -25.72
C ALA A 199 17.92 9.88 -26.91
N ARG A 200 18.55 9.98 -28.09
CA ARG A 200 17.85 10.43 -29.32
C ARG A 200 16.69 9.51 -29.71
N PHE A 201 16.75 8.24 -29.34
CA PHE A 201 15.70 7.25 -29.62
C PHE A 201 14.77 7.07 -28.43
N SER A 202 15.30 7.02 -27.20
CA SER A 202 14.51 6.75 -25.99
C SER A 202 13.86 7.98 -25.36
N GLU A 203 14.40 9.18 -25.60
CA GLU A 203 13.98 10.45 -25.00
C GLU A 203 13.90 11.58 -26.05
N PRO A 204 13.12 11.41 -27.13
CA PRO A 204 13.09 12.38 -28.23
C PRO A 204 12.49 13.71 -27.80
N GLY A 205 13.16 14.82 -28.12
CA GLY A 205 12.65 16.18 -27.90
C GLY A 205 12.75 16.70 -26.46
N VAL A 206 13.37 15.95 -25.54
CA VAL A 206 13.56 16.39 -24.15
C VAL A 206 14.76 17.35 -24.06
N PRO A 207 14.59 18.62 -23.60
CA PRO A 207 15.69 19.58 -23.50
C PRO A 207 16.80 19.18 -22.52
N HIS A 208 16.46 18.38 -21.50
CA HIS A 208 17.37 17.88 -20.49
C HIS A 208 17.18 16.36 -20.30
N PRO A 209 17.78 15.52 -21.16
CA PRO A 209 17.58 14.08 -21.11
C PRO A 209 18.08 13.47 -19.80
N ALA A 210 17.35 12.49 -19.27
CA ALA A 210 17.76 11.73 -18.11
C ALA A 210 18.92 10.76 -18.42
N PHE A 211 19.18 10.46 -19.70
CA PHE A 211 20.26 9.58 -20.16
C PHE A 211 20.20 8.21 -19.47
N TYR A 212 19.14 7.44 -19.72
CA TYR A 212 18.88 6.14 -19.05
C TYR A 212 20.08 5.17 -19.02
N LEU A 213 20.91 5.13 -20.07
CA LEU A 213 22.13 4.31 -20.08
C LEU A 213 23.14 4.75 -19.01
N MET A 214 23.31 6.05 -18.79
CA MET A 214 24.16 6.57 -17.73
C MET A 214 23.56 6.24 -16.36
N LEU A 215 22.25 6.41 -16.17
CA LEU A 215 21.59 6.05 -14.91
C LEU A 215 21.74 4.56 -14.57
N ALA A 216 21.56 3.68 -15.55
CA ALA A 216 21.79 2.24 -15.40
C ALA A 216 23.26 1.93 -15.04
N THR A 217 24.20 2.65 -15.65
CA THR A 217 25.63 2.51 -15.36
C THR A 217 25.96 2.98 -13.94
N LEU A 218 25.41 4.12 -13.49
CA LEU A 218 25.57 4.60 -12.13
C LEU A 218 24.96 3.64 -11.11
N LEU A 219 23.80 3.05 -11.39
CA LEU A 219 23.22 2.02 -10.53
C LEU A 219 24.14 0.80 -10.41
N LEU A 220 24.67 0.32 -11.53
CA LEU A 220 25.64 -0.78 -11.54
C LEU A 220 26.88 -0.44 -10.72
N VAL A 221 27.46 0.74 -10.90
CA VAL A 221 28.64 1.20 -10.16
C VAL A 221 28.34 1.36 -8.68
N ALA A 222 27.23 2.01 -8.32
CA ALA A 222 26.81 2.21 -6.94
C ALA A 222 26.68 0.89 -6.19
N VAL A 223 26.00 -0.11 -6.78
CA VAL A 223 25.84 -1.41 -6.13
C VAL A 223 27.17 -2.15 -6.08
N MET A 224 27.84 -2.33 -7.22
CA MET A 224 29.00 -3.21 -7.30
C MET A 224 30.22 -2.65 -6.57
N ALA A 225 30.46 -1.33 -6.60
CA ALA A 225 31.58 -0.72 -5.89
C ALA A 225 31.39 -0.82 -4.36
N ASN A 226 30.18 -0.57 -3.85
CA ASN A 226 29.91 -0.69 -2.42
C ASN A 226 29.96 -2.15 -1.94
N VAL A 227 29.44 -3.10 -2.71
CA VAL A 227 29.58 -4.53 -2.41
C VAL A 227 31.06 -4.96 -2.40
N THR A 228 31.85 -4.50 -3.37
CA THR A 228 33.30 -4.79 -3.39
C THR A 228 34.03 -4.15 -2.21
N ALA A 229 33.72 -2.90 -1.85
CA ALA A 229 34.29 -2.26 -0.67
C ALA A 229 34.02 -3.06 0.60
N ILE A 230 32.76 -3.46 0.82
CA ILE A 230 32.36 -4.29 1.97
C ILE A 230 33.12 -5.62 1.96
N ARG A 231 33.19 -6.30 0.81
CA ARG A 231 33.95 -7.56 0.67
C ARG A 231 35.43 -7.38 1.00
N ARG A 232 36.06 -6.29 0.56
CA ARG A 232 37.46 -5.98 0.89
C ARG A 232 37.64 -5.73 2.38
N PHE A 233 36.77 -4.95 3.02
CA PHE A 233 36.86 -4.72 4.46
C PHE A 233 36.65 -5.99 5.27
N ILE A 234 35.67 -6.83 4.89
CA ILE A 234 35.46 -8.13 5.54
C ILE A 234 36.70 -9.00 5.36
N TYR A 235 37.24 -9.10 4.14
CA TYR A 235 38.45 -9.88 3.88
C TYR A 235 39.65 -9.41 4.69
N ILE A 236 39.91 -8.10 4.71
CA ILE A 236 40.99 -7.50 5.50
C ILE A 236 40.76 -7.75 6.99
N HIS A 237 39.53 -7.58 7.48
CA HIS A 237 39.19 -7.83 8.88
C HIS A 237 39.43 -9.29 9.25
N THR A 238 38.97 -10.24 8.42
CA THR A 238 39.19 -11.67 8.64
C THR A 238 40.68 -12.00 8.63
N GLU A 239 41.47 -11.45 7.71
CA GLU A 239 42.90 -11.75 7.62
C GLU A 239 43.70 -11.11 8.78
N LEU A 240 43.32 -9.91 9.23
CA LEU A 240 43.85 -9.32 10.47
C LEU A 240 43.48 -10.15 11.70
N ARG A 241 42.23 -10.62 11.78
CA ARG A 241 41.77 -11.51 12.86
C ARG A 241 42.52 -12.84 12.86
N LYS A 242 42.84 -13.42 11.70
CA LYS A 242 43.71 -14.61 11.63
C LYS A 242 45.12 -14.33 12.15
N ARG A 243 45.68 -13.14 11.91
CA ARG A 243 46.99 -12.75 12.44
C ARG A 243 46.97 -12.57 13.96
N GLU A 244 45.90 -11.98 14.49
CA GLU A 244 45.65 -11.90 15.94
C GLU A 244 45.44 -13.31 16.53
N GLY A 245 44.68 -14.17 15.85
CA GLY A 245 44.39 -15.56 16.24
C GLY A 245 45.57 -16.53 16.13
N ALA A 246 46.58 -16.24 15.29
CA ALA A 246 47.82 -17.00 15.21
C ALA A 246 48.74 -16.78 16.44
N ALA A 247 48.55 -15.68 17.18
CA ALA A 247 49.26 -15.42 18.44
C ALA A 247 48.55 -16.01 19.68
N GLU A 248 47.25 -16.34 19.57
CA GLU A 248 46.46 -16.96 20.65
C GLU A 248 46.21 -18.46 20.45
N THR A 249 46.68 -19.04 19.35
CA THR A 249 46.49 -20.43 18.88
C THR A 249 45.45 -21.28 19.62
N THR A 250 44.39 -21.61 18.89
CA THR A 250 43.79 -22.96 18.92
C THR A 250 42.84 -23.22 20.09
N GLY A 251 41.53 -23.16 19.82
CA GLY A 251 40.59 -23.84 20.71
C GLY A 251 39.10 -23.68 20.38
N ALA A 252 38.51 -22.52 20.66
CA ALA A 252 37.12 -22.56 21.08
C ALA A 252 36.13 -21.58 20.43
N ARG A 253 36.54 -20.60 19.62
CA ARG A 253 35.64 -19.43 19.36
C ARG A 253 35.39 -19.03 17.90
N GLU A 254 36.10 -19.61 16.94
CA GLU A 254 36.00 -19.18 15.53
C GLU A 254 34.90 -19.87 14.70
N GLU A 255 34.33 -20.99 15.17
CA GLU A 255 33.14 -21.61 14.53
C GLU A 255 31.84 -20.80 14.72
N GLU A 256 31.78 -19.87 15.69
CA GLU A 256 30.54 -19.18 16.04
C GLU A 256 30.16 -17.99 15.15
N LEU A 257 31.09 -17.39 14.39
CA LEU A 257 30.89 -16.02 13.89
C LEU A 257 30.77 -15.83 12.36
N SER A 258 31.25 -16.73 11.50
CA SER A 258 31.25 -16.49 10.03
C SER A 258 30.18 -17.26 9.24
N GLY A 259 29.76 -18.45 9.70
CA GLY A 259 28.79 -19.26 8.97
C GLY A 259 27.32 -18.91 9.23
N TRP A 260 27.00 -18.28 10.37
CA TRP A 260 25.60 -18.08 10.77
C TRP A 260 24.91 -17.00 9.92
N PHE A 261 25.62 -15.97 9.45
CA PHE A 261 25.02 -14.89 8.65
C PHE A 261 24.52 -15.39 7.28
N GLN A 262 25.34 -16.21 6.60
CA GLN A 262 24.93 -16.87 5.35
C GLN A 262 23.78 -17.84 5.58
N ARG A 263 23.83 -18.61 6.68
CA ARG A 263 22.74 -19.52 7.06
C ARG A 263 21.44 -18.78 7.38
N ALA A 264 21.51 -17.60 8.00
CA ALA A 264 20.37 -16.74 8.29
C ALA A 264 19.71 -16.21 7.00
N TRP A 265 20.51 -15.80 6.02
CA TRP A 265 20.01 -15.37 4.70
C TRP A 265 19.36 -16.52 3.93
N ILE A 266 19.96 -17.71 3.94
CA ILE A 266 19.37 -18.92 3.34
C ILE A 266 18.05 -19.26 4.05
N ALA A 267 18.02 -19.22 5.38
CA ALA A 267 16.81 -19.48 6.17
C ALA A 267 15.69 -18.48 5.83
N SER A 268 15.99 -17.18 5.72
CA SER A 268 15.02 -16.18 5.28
C SER A 268 14.56 -16.37 3.84
N ALA A 269 15.46 -16.66 2.89
CA ALA A 269 15.08 -16.88 1.51
C ALA A 269 14.15 -18.11 1.34
N VAL A 270 14.46 -19.20 2.04
CA VAL A 270 13.61 -20.41 2.06
C VAL A 270 12.27 -20.11 2.72
N ALA A 271 12.26 -19.38 3.83
CA ALA A 271 11.03 -18.96 4.50
C ALA A 271 10.15 -18.07 3.62
N THR A 272 10.73 -17.12 2.87
CA THR A 272 10.00 -16.28 1.91
C THR A 272 9.47 -17.09 0.73
N ALA A 273 10.22 -18.07 0.24
CA ALA A 273 9.75 -18.97 -0.80
C ALA A 273 8.60 -19.86 -0.32
N VAL A 274 8.64 -20.33 0.93
CA VAL A 274 7.54 -21.05 1.57
C VAL A 274 6.34 -20.14 1.79
N ASP A 275 6.54 -18.91 2.29
CA ASP A 275 5.47 -17.92 2.46
C ASP A 275 4.73 -17.67 1.14
N TYR A 276 5.48 -17.22 0.12
CA TYR A 276 4.90 -16.90 -1.18
C TYR A 276 4.37 -18.15 -1.89
N GLY A 277 5.09 -19.28 -1.85
CA GLY A 277 4.66 -20.53 -2.46
C GLY A 277 3.39 -21.09 -1.82
N SER A 278 3.29 -21.07 -0.49
CA SER A 278 2.07 -21.47 0.22
C SER A 278 0.92 -20.50 -0.05
N PHE A 279 1.18 -19.20 -0.08
CA PHE A 279 0.19 -18.20 -0.50
C PHE A 279 -0.33 -18.50 -1.91
N THR A 280 0.56 -18.67 -2.90
CA THR A 280 0.19 -18.94 -4.29
C THR A 280 -0.59 -20.25 -4.42
N ILE A 281 -0.18 -21.32 -3.74
CA ILE A 281 -0.91 -22.60 -3.78
C ILE A 281 -2.29 -22.46 -3.13
N LEU A 282 -2.39 -21.81 -1.97
CA LEU A 282 -3.67 -21.64 -1.27
C LEU A 282 -4.63 -20.77 -2.08
N VAL A 283 -4.14 -19.76 -2.80
CA VAL A 283 -4.94 -18.89 -3.67
C VAL A 283 -5.28 -19.55 -5.00
N GLU A 284 -4.29 -20.01 -5.77
CA GLU A 284 -4.47 -20.45 -7.16
C GLU A 284 -4.96 -21.90 -7.28
N VAL A 285 -4.59 -22.78 -6.34
CA VAL A 285 -4.89 -24.22 -6.42
C VAL A 285 -6.04 -24.60 -5.50
N VAL A 286 -6.06 -24.06 -4.27
CA VAL A 286 -7.06 -24.41 -3.25
C VAL A 286 -8.24 -23.43 -3.24
N GLY A 287 -8.09 -22.22 -3.78
CA GLY A 287 -9.16 -21.22 -3.86
C GLY A 287 -9.50 -20.56 -2.51
N ILE A 288 -8.55 -20.48 -1.58
CA ILE A 288 -8.74 -19.89 -0.25
C ILE A 288 -8.54 -18.37 -0.30
N TYR A 289 -9.44 -17.64 0.36
CA TYR A 289 -9.43 -16.18 0.62
C TYR A 289 -8.00 -15.63 0.77
N THR A 290 -7.62 -14.63 -0.04
CA THR A 290 -6.25 -14.15 -0.19
C THR A 290 -5.64 -13.64 1.11
N GLY A 291 -6.44 -13.00 1.99
CA GLY A 291 -5.94 -12.57 3.30
C GLY A 291 -5.66 -13.74 4.25
N SER A 292 -6.44 -14.81 4.17
CA SER A 292 -6.27 -16.05 4.94
C SER A 292 -5.09 -16.83 4.38
N SER A 293 -4.97 -16.91 3.06
CA SER A 293 -3.83 -17.47 2.35
C SER A 293 -2.55 -16.70 2.62
N ARG A 294 -2.61 -15.36 2.75
CA ARG A 294 -1.46 -14.51 3.08
C ARG A 294 -1.09 -14.64 4.55
N ALA A 295 -2.07 -14.73 5.45
CA ALA A 295 -1.84 -14.96 6.88
C ALA A 295 -1.29 -16.37 7.14
N LEU A 296 -1.83 -17.40 6.49
CA LEU A 296 -1.35 -18.78 6.55
C LEU A 296 0.03 -18.92 5.90
N GLY A 297 0.25 -18.30 4.73
CA GLY A 297 1.57 -18.21 4.09
C GLY A 297 2.58 -17.53 5.00
N ALA A 298 2.24 -16.37 5.58
CA ALA A 298 3.11 -15.65 6.49
C ALA A 298 3.40 -16.45 7.76
N LEU A 299 2.40 -17.16 8.30
CA LEU A 299 2.56 -18.03 9.47
C LEU A 299 3.47 -19.21 9.16
N LEU A 300 3.27 -19.89 8.03
CA LEU A 300 4.11 -20.99 7.56
C LEU A 300 5.54 -20.51 7.31
N GLY A 301 5.72 -19.38 6.63
CA GLY A 301 7.01 -18.73 6.43
C GLY A 301 7.68 -18.35 7.75
N ALA A 302 6.95 -17.81 8.72
CA ALA A 302 7.47 -17.47 10.04
C ALA A 302 7.90 -18.71 10.83
N ILE A 303 7.10 -19.79 10.79
CA ILE A 303 7.43 -21.08 11.41
C ILE A 303 8.68 -21.68 10.73
N THR A 304 8.74 -21.66 9.40
CA THR A 304 9.92 -22.12 8.65
C THR A 304 11.15 -21.31 9.00
N ASN A 305 11.06 -19.97 9.06
CA ASN A 305 12.17 -19.10 9.42
C ASN A 305 12.63 -19.33 10.86
N PHE A 306 11.70 -19.47 11.82
CA PHE A 306 12.03 -19.81 13.22
C PHE A 306 12.73 -21.17 13.31
N THR A 307 12.17 -22.17 12.65
CA THR A 307 12.67 -23.55 12.68
C THR A 307 14.05 -23.66 12.05
N LEU A 308 14.26 -23.05 10.88
CA LEU A 308 15.58 -22.99 10.24
C LEU A 308 16.58 -22.19 11.06
N ASN A 309 16.16 -21.09 11.68
CA ASN A 309 17.07 -20.33 12.53
C ASN A 309 17.48 -21.10 13.80
N LYS A 310 16.55 -21.83 14.42
CA LYS A 310 16.82 -22.68 15.59
C LYS A 310 17.70 -23.89 15.24
N ILE A 311 17.37 -24.61 14.17
CA ILE A 311 17.99 -25.91 13.84
C ILE A 311 19.27 -25.76 13.02
N TYR A 312 19.34 -24.77 12.13
CA TYR A 312 20.37 -24.65 11.10
C TYR A 312 21.26 -23.41 11.29
N THR A 313 20.68 -22.23 11.53
CA THR A 313 21.43 -20.96 11.64
C THR A 313 22.18 -20.83 12.97
N PHE A 314 21.46 -20.90 14.09
CA PHE A 314 21.97 -20.66 15.44
C PHE A 314 22.14 -21.94 16.27
N ARG A 315 21.65 -23.08 15.78
CA ARG A 315 21.85 -24.42 16.35
C ARG A 315 21.40 -24.58 17.82
N THR A 316 20.44 -23.79 18.30
CA THR A 316 19.90 -23.83 19.68
C THR A 316 18.85 -24.94 19.89
N ARG A 317 19.14 -26.18 19.49
CA ARG A 317 18.18 -27.30 19.54
C ARG A 317 17.73 -27.65 20.96
N ASP A 318 18.60 -27.44 21.95
CA ASP A 318 18.37 -27.83 23.34
C ASP A 318 17.59 -26.78 24.16
N ASN A 319 17.38 -25.59 23.59
CA ASN A 319 16.61 -24.52 24.23
C ASN A 319 15.09 -24.77 24.17
N SER A 320 14.36 -24.40 25.24
CA SER A 320 12.91 -24.53 25.30
C SER A 320 12.19 -23.63 24.27
N VAL A 321 11.40 -24.26 23.40
CA VAL A 321 10.57 -23.58 22.38
C VAL A 321 9.57 -22.62 23.03
N LEU A 322 9.06 -22.94 24.22
CA LEU A 322 8.11 -22.09 24.96
C LEU A 322 8.68 -20.73 25.38
N VAL A 323 10.00 -20.58 25.40
CA VAL A 323 10.68 -19.31 25.73
C VAL A 323 11.10 -18.54 24.48
N GLU A 324 11.53 -19.24 23.41
CA GLU A 324 12.04 -18.60 22.20
C GLU A 324 10.93 -18.12 21.25
N VAL A 325 9.82 -18.86 21.15
CA VAL A 325 8.67 -18.49 20.30
C VAL A 325 8.09 -17.12 20.65
N PRO A 326 7.76 -16.79 21.92
CA PRO A 326 7.24 -15.47 22.25
C PRO A 326 8.25 -14.34 22.00
N ARG A 327 9.56 -14.59 22.11
CA ARG A 327 10.61 -13.60 21.78
C ARG A 327 10.75 -13.38 20.28
N TYR A 328 10.64 -14.46 19.50
CA TYR A 328 10.68 -14.40 18.05
C TYR A 328 9.45 -13.68 17.49
N ALA A 329 8.27 -13.97 18.04
CA ALA A 329 7.03 -13.27 17.72
C ALA A 329 7.17 -11.76 17.99
N ALA A 330 7.75 -11.36 19.13
CA ALA A 330 7.96 -9.96 19.47
C ALA A 330 8.80 -9.21 18.43
N ILE A 331 9.92 -9.78 17.99
CA ILE A 331 10.77 -9.14 16.97
C ILE A 331 10.05 -9.10 15.63
N SER A 332 9.39 -10.19 15.23
CA SER A 332 8.67 -10.26 13.96
C SER A 332 7.53 -9.22 13.87
N LEU A 333 6.79 -9.03 14.96
CA LEU A 333 5.73 -8.01 15.08
C LEU A 333 6.30 -6.58 15.07
N THR A 334 7.38 -6.33 15.81
CA THR A 334 8.01 -5.00 15.82
C THR A 334 8.66 -4.68 14.48
N SER A 335 9.20 -5.70 13.79
CA SER A 335 9.69 -5.60 12.42
C SER A 335 8.58 -5.23 11.45
N LEU A 336 7.42 -5.86 11.57
CA LEU A 336 6.27 -5.53 10.74
C LEU A 336 5.87 -4.07 10.93
N LEU A 337 5.79 -3.59 12.18
CA LEU A 337 5.52 -2.19 12.49
C LEU A 337 6.55 -1.24 11.87
N LEU A 338 7.85 -1.49 12.07
CA LEU A 338 8.91 -0.64 11.52
C LEU A 338 8.90 -0.61 9.99
N ASN A 339 8.61 -1.74 9.35
CA ASN A 339 8.44 -1.81 7.91
C ASN A 339 7.28 -0.95 7.45
N THR A 340 6.14 -1.12 8.10
CA THR A 340 4.91 -0.43 7.72
C THR A 340 5.01 1.09 7.92
N VAL A 341 5.47 1.55 9.09
CA VAL A 341 5.66 2.98 9.39
C VAL A 341 6.75 3.57 8.50
N GLY A 342 7.86 2.86 8.29
CA GLY A 342 8.93 3.32 7.43
C GLY A 342 8.48 3.49 5.98
N VAL A 343 7.65 2.57 5.47
CA VAL A 343 7.08 2.69 4.12
C VAL A 343 6.16 3.90 4.04
N ILE A 344 5.21 4.05 4.97
CA ILE A 344 4.28 5.20 5.02
C ILE A 344 5.05 6.53 5.06
N LEU A 345 6.05 6.66 5.94
CA LEU A 345 6.84 7.89 6.05
C LEU A 345 7.56 8.24 4.73
N LEU A 346 8.06 7.24 4.02
CA LEU A 346 8.73 7.44 2.73
C LEU A 346 7.73 7.72 1.60
N THR A 347 6.58 7.03 1.57
CA THR A 347 5.59 7.17 0.48
C THR A 347 4.69 8.38 0.65
N GLU A 348 4.19 8.64 1.85
CA GLU A 348 3.27 9.77 2.11
C GLU A 348 4.03 11.02 2.54
N GLY A 349 5.02 10.88 3.43
CA GLY A 349 5.83 12.01 3.89
C GLY A 349 6.78 12.54 2.81
N LEU A 350 7.48 11.64 2.11
CA LEU A 350 8.54 11.98 1.16
C LEU A 350 8.21 11.69 -0.31
N ARG A 351 7.00 11.19 -0.60
CA ARG A 351 6.51 10.87 -1.96
C ARG A 351 7.39 9.90 -2.76
N TRP A 352 8.01 8.94 -2.09
CA TRP A 352 8.79 7.87 -2.73
C TRP A 352 7.90 6.85 -3.43
N ASN A 353 8.44 6.17 -4.43
CA ASN A 353 7.79 5.03 -5.04
C ASN A 353 7.55 3.92 -3.97
N PRO A 354 6.33 3.36 -3.84
CA PRO A 354 5.99 2.39 -2.81
C PRO A 354 6.87 1.14 -2.78
N LEU A 355 7.25 0.63 -3.95
CA LEU A 355 8.09 -0.56 -4.06
C LEU A 355 9.53 -0.27 -3.64
N ALA A 356 10.04 0.92 -3.97
CA ALA A 356 11.37 1.36 -3.56
C ALA A 356 11.43 1.63 -2.04
N ALA A 357 10.38 2.27 -1.49
CA ALA A 357 10.23 2.48 -0.06
C ALA A 357 10.18 1.14 0.70
N ALA A 358 9.38 0.18 0.24
CA ALA A 358 9.28 -1.15 0.83
C ALA A 358 10.61 -1.91 0.78
N ALA A 359 11.34 -1.85 -0.33
CA ALA A 359 12.63 -2.52 -0.45
C ALA A 359 13.70 -1.92 0.48
N VAL A 360 13.80 -0.59 0.55
CA VAL A 360 14.80 0.11 1.38
C VAL A 360 14.51 -0.08 2.87
N VAL A 361 13.25 0.10 3.28
CA VAL A 361 12.85 -0.11 4.68
C VAL A 361 12.97 -1.59 5.05
N GLY A 362 12.54 -2.50 4.18
CA GLY A 362 12.70 -3.95 4.32
C GLY A 362 14.14 -4.36 4.60
N LEU A 363 15.09 -3.86 3.81
CA LEU A 363 16.51 -4.12 4.01
C LEU A 363 17.04 -3.48 5.31
N GLY A 364 16.65 -2.24 5.60
CA GLY A 364 17.05 -1.54 6.82
C GLY A 364 16.57 -2.23 8.10
N VAL A 365 15.31 -2.64 8.15
CA VAL A 365 14.72 -3.36 9.30
C VAL A 365 15.31 -4.77 9.39
N SER A 366 15.52 -5.47 8.27
CA SER A 366 16.13 -6.80 8.28
C SER A 366 17.56 -6.77 8.85
N LEU A 367 18.40 -5.85 8.38
CA LEU A 367 19.81 -5.77 8.80
C LEU A 367 20.00 -5.09 10.16
N GLY A 368 19.22 -4.06 10.47
CA GLY A 368 19.35 -3.25 11.68
C GLY A 368 18.54 -3.76 12.88
N TRP A 369 17.45 -4.49 12.65
CA TRP A 369 16.53 -4.94 13.70
C TRP A 369 16.45 -6.47 13.81
N ASN A 370 16.08 -7.15 12.72
CA ASN A 370 15.77 -8.59 12.76
C ASN A 370 17.00 -9.44 13.04
N LEU A 371 18.07 -9.27 12.26
CA LEU A 371 19.25 -10.09 12.37
C LEU A 371 19.96 -9.96 13.74
N PRO A 372 20.20 -8.74 14.25
CA PRO A 372 20.85 -8.55 15.55
C PRO A 372 20.01 -9.10 16.70
N LEU A 373 18.70 -8.87 16.71
CA LEU A 373 17.82 -9.28 17.80
C LEU A 373 17.51 -10.78 17.78
N HIS A 374 17.39 -11.42 16.61
CA HIS A 374 17.29 -12.89 16.54
C HIS A 374 18.49 -13.56 17.20
N ARG A 375 19.69 -13.01 17.00
CA ARG A 375 20.91 -13.55 17.60
C ARG A 375 21.03 -13.25 19.09
N ILE A 376 20.80 -12.01 19.51
CA ILE A 376 21.14 -11.54 20.87
C ILE A 376 19.98 -11.79 21.86
N PHE A 377 18.73 -11.80 21.39
CA PHE A 377 17.53 -11.88 22.22
C PHE A 377 16.78 -13.21 22.10
N VAL A 378 16.58 -13.73 20.87
CA VAL A 378 15.78 -14.95 20.64
C VAL A 378 16.61 -16.21 20.87
N PHE A 379 17.65 -16.41 20.05
CA PHE A 379 18.42 -17.65 19.99
C PHE A 379 19.75 -17.55 20.74
N ARG A 380 19.68 -17.21 22.04
CA ARG A 380 20.86 -17.12 22.91
C ARG A 380 21.05 -18.43 23.70
N GLU A 381 22.25 -19.00 23.71
CA GLU A 381 22.57 -20.18 24.52
C GLU A 381 22.55 -19.83 26.03
N HIS A 382 21.86 -20.66 26.83
CA HIS A 382 21.62 -20.73 28.30
C HIS A 382 22.11 -19.59 29.24
N THR A 383 21.48 -19.16 30.35
CA THR A 383 20.24 -19.41 31.11
C THR A 383 20.14 -18.28 32.16
N VAL A 384 19.16 -17.37 32.07
CA VAL A 384 18.54 -16.73 33.25
C VAL A 384 17.10 -16.37 32.89
N HIS A 385 16.13 -16.91 33.62
CA HIS A 385 14.74 -16.44 33.55
C HIS A 385 14.69 -15.01 34.10
N ARG A 386 14.68 -14.01 33.21
CA ARG A 386 14.35 -12.62 33.56
C ARG A 386 12.92 -12.34 33.09
N PRO A 387 11.89 -12.55 33.95
CA PRO A 387 10.49 -12.37 33.57
C PRO A 387 10.17 -10.96 33.09
N VAL A 388 10.93 -9.96 33.55
CA VAL A 388 10.77 -8.55 33.15
C VAL A 388 11.06 -8.31 31.67
N LEU A 389 12.04 -9.00 31.06
CA LEU A 389 12.36 -8.86 29.64
C LEU A 389 11.33 -9.57 28.73
N ALA A 390 10.74 -10.67 29.21
CA ALA A 390 9.62 -11.31 28.54
C ALA A 390 8.35 -10.44 28.61
N LEU A 391 8.12 -9.75 29.73
CA LEU A 391 7.02 -8.79 29.90
C LEU A 391 7.18 -7.57 28.97
N ILE A 392 8.38 -6.99 28.87
CA ILE A 392 8.67 -5.89 27.94
C ILE A 392 8.48 -6.36 26.49
N GLY A 393 8.93 -7.57 26.14
CA GLY A 393 8.70 -8.16 24.83
C GLY A 393 7.21 -8.41 24.53
N ALA A 394 6.42 -8.88 25.50
CA ALA A 394 4.98 -9.09 25.37
C ALA A 394 4.21 -7.76 25.24
N VAL A 395 4.58 -6.74 26.02
CA VAL A 395 4.01 -5.39 25.93
C VAL A 395 4.35 -4.73 24.60
N ALA A 396 5.60 -4.84 24.14
CA ALA A 396 6.03 -4.36 22.83
C ALA A 396 5.32 -5.12 21.68
N SER A 397 5.09 -6.43 21.83
CA SER A 397 4.30 -7.23 20.88
C SER A 397 2.85 -6.81 20.83
N GLY A 398 2.24 -6.52 21.99
CA GLY A 398 0.88 -6.02 22.10
C GLY A 398 0.73 -4.63 21.47
N LEU A 399 1.67 -3.72 21.73
CA LEU A 399 1.72 -2.38 21.11
C LEU A 399 2.00 -2.43 19.60
N ALA A 400 2.86 -3.35 19.14
CA ALA A 400 3.14 -3.53 17.71
C ALA A 400 1.99 -4.23 16.96
N ALA A 401 1.32 -5.21 17.56
CA ALA A 401 0.09 -5.79 17.02
C ALA A 401 -1.00 -4.73 16.88
N MET A 402 -1.19 -3.88 17.90
CA MET A 402 -2.06 -2.70 17.85
C MET A 402 -1.69 -1.75 16.71
N ALA A 403 -0.40 -1.53 16.44
CA ALA A 403 0.05 -0.60 15.42
C ALA A 403 0.03 -1.17 13.98
N VAL A 404 0.20 -2.48 13.82
CA VAL A 404 -0.08 -3.20 12.55
C VAL A 404 -1.58 -3.21 12.26
N LEU A 405 -2.41 -3.39 13.29
CA LEU A 405 -3.86 -3.20 13.18
C LEU A 405 -4.19 -1.74 12.78
N PHE A 406 -3.49 -0.76 13.35
CA PHE A 406 -3.63 0.67 13.03
C PHE A 406 -3.33 1.01 11.57
N VAL A 407 -2.42 0.30 10.92
CA VAL A 407 -2.09 0.53 9.50
C VAL A 407 -2.96 -0.32 8.58
N SER A 408 -3.17 -1.60 8.88
CA SER A 408 -4.00 -2.48 8.05
C SER A 408 -5.49 -2.05 8.05
N TYR A 409 -5.95 -1.39 9.12
CA TYR A 409 -7.28 -0.78 9.20
C TYR A 409 -7.27 0.75 8.97
N GLY A 410 -6.09 1.34 8.74
CA GLY A 410 -5.82 2.77 8.52
C GLY A 410 -6.10 3.69 9.72
N ASN A 411 -5.37 4.81 9.78
CA ASN A 411 -5.55 5.93 10.70
C ASN A 411 -7.06 6.29 10.86
N PRO A 412 -7.57 6.59 12.08
CA PRO A 412 -9.01 6.62 12.40
C PRO A 412 -9.75 7.88 11.95
N PHE A 413 -9.14 8.74 11.15
CA PHE A 413 -9.78 9.97 10.70
C PHE A 413 -10.18 9.78 9.26
N ALA A 414 -11.49 9.86 8.98
CA ALA A 414 -11.93 10.27 7.66
C ALA A 414 -11.03 11.45 7.25
N GLU A 415 -10.43 11.36 6.07
CA GLU A 415 -9.77 12.49 5.45
C GLU A 415 -10.71 13.72 5.57
N GLU A 416 -10.17 14.93 5.60
CA GLU A 416 -10.98 16.13 5.79
C GLU A 416 -12.17 16.10 4.83
N GLN A 417 -13.41 15.97 5.35
CA GLN A 417 -14.60 15.92 4.49
C GLN A 417 -14.65 17.21 3.69
N VAL A 418 -14.35 17.11 2.40
CA VAL A 418 -14.22 18.27 1.53
C VAL A 418 -15.61 18.74 1.10
N HIS A 419 -16.54 17.80 0.91
CA HIS A 419 -17.90 18.11 0.46
C HIS A 419 -18.96 17.25 1.17
N GLY A 420 -19.90 17.91 1.83
CA GLY A 420 -21.12 17.30 2.40
C GLY A 420 -22.33 17.42 1.48
N PHE A 421 -23.51 17.07 2.01
CA PHE A 421 -24.76 17.20 1.28
C PHE A 421 -25.02 18.67 0.91
N SER A 422 -25.54 18.91 -0.30
CA SER A 422 -25.84 20.25 -0.79
C SER A 422 -27.20 20.30 -1.47
N SER A 423 -28.10 21.13 -0.96
CA SER A 423 -29.40 21.42 -1.56
C SER A 423 -29.31 22.24 -2.87
N ALA A 424 -28.12 22.76 -3.20
CA ALA A 424 -27.86 23.43 -4.47
C ALA A 424 -27.74 22.46 -5.66
N LEU A 425 -27.45 21.18 -5.39
CA LEU A 425 -27.40 20.15 -6.43
C LEU A 425 -28.82 19.69 -6.81
N PRO A 426 -29.03 19.24 -8.07
CA PRO A 426 -30.31 18.68 -8.47
C PRO A 426 -30.60 17.37 -7.72
N ASP A 427 -31.81 17.21 -7.18
CA ASP A 427 -32.21 15.97 -6.52
C ASP A 427 -32.70 14.90 -7.50
N ALA A 428 -32.95 15.21 -8.78
CA ALA A 428 -33.46 14.23 -9.74
C ALA A 428 -32.41 13.16 -10.05
N ALA A 429 -32.77 11.89 -9.85
CA ALA A 429 -31.94 10.76 -10.26
C ALA A 429 -32.47 10.17 -11.58
N ASN A 430 -31.66 10.14 -12.63
CA ASN A 430 -31.99 9.37 -13.82
C ASN A 430 -31.65 7.90 -13.57
N LEU A 431 -32.61 7.16 -13.00
CA LEU A 431 -32.47 5.72 -12.78
C LEU A 431 -32.70 4.97 -14.10
N THR A 432 -31.69 4.23 -14.54
CA THR A 432 -31.70 3.34 -15.70
C THR A 432 -31.32 1.94 -15.26
N GLN A 433 -31.64 0.91 -16.05
CA GLN A 433 -31.22 -0.47 -15.75
C GLN A 433 -29.72 -0.56 -15.48
N LYS A 434 -28.90 0.18 -16.25
CA LYS A 434 -27.45 0.22 -16.05
C LYS A 434 -27.03 0.92 -14.76
N SER A 435 -27.68 2.01 -14.36
CA SER A 435 -27.32 2.74 -13.14
C SER A 435 -27.75 2.04 -11.85
N PHE A 436 -28.72 1.13 -11.96
CA PHE A 436 -29.22 0.27 -10.89
C PHE A 436 -28.25 -0.88 -10.58
N LEU A 437 -27.38 -1.28 -11.51
CA LEU A 437 -26.45 -2.39 -11.30
C LEU A 437 -25.27 -2.03 -10.38
N PRO A 438 -24.71 -3.03 -9.67
CA PRO A 438 -23.61 -2.81 -8.76
C PRO A 438 -22.35 -2.29 -9.45
N LYS A 439 -21.64 -1.35 -8.82
CA LYS A 439 -20.46 -0.68 -9.40
C LYS A 439 -19.16 -1.10 -8.71
N LEU A 440 -18.97 -2.41 -8.53
CA LEU A 440 -17.76 -2.97 -7.92
C LEU A 440 -16.49 -2.35 -8.49
N ARG A 441 -15.70 -1.71 -7.64
CA ARG A 441 -14.37 -1.20 -7.97
C ARG A 441 -13.33 -2.08 -7.31
N SER A 442 -12.54 -2.81 -8.10
CA SER A 442 -11.55 -3.77 -7.60
C SER A 442 -10.38 -3.13 -6.83
N GLU A 443 -10.19 -1.82 -6.96
CA GLU A 443 -8.99 -1.09 -6.51
C GLU A 443 -9.12 -0.46 -5.09
N ALA A 444 -10.30 -0.51 -4.46
CA ALA A 444 -10.54 0.11 -3.15
C ALA A 444 -11.65 -0.59 -2.36
N PHE A 445 -11.82 -0.23 -1.07
CA PHE A 445 -13.03 -0.60 -0.30
C PHE A 445 -14.27 -0.18 -1.09
N TYR A 446 -15.21 -1.09 -1.19
CA TYR A 446 -16.48 -0.90 -1.86
C TYR A 446 -17.53 -1.72 -1.14
N SER A 447 -18.62 -1.07 -0.78
CA SER A 447 -19.84 -1.70 -0.29
C SER A 447 -21.03 -1.01 -0.94
N GLU A 448 -21.96 -1.78 -1.48
CA GLU A 448 -23.20 -1.28 -2.07
C GLU A 448 -24.37 -2.11 -1.55
N SER A 449 -25.41 -1.42 -1.08
CA SER A 449 -26.60 -2.05 -0.53
C SER A 449 -27.84 -1.56 -1.24
N TYR A 450 -28.76 -2.48 -1.50
CA TYR A 450 -30.12 -2.23 -1.97
C TYR A 450 -31.06 -2.65 -0.85
N SER A 451 -31.83 -1.70 -0.32
CA SER A 451 -32.74 -1.95 0.79
C SER A 451 -34.18 -1.69 0.36
N PHE A 452 -35.06 -2.63 0.70
CA PHE A 452 -36.50 -2.56 0.45
C PHE A 452 -37.22 -2.69 1.78
N LEU A 453 -38.01 -1.69 2.13
CA LEU A 453 -38.79 -1.60 3.35
C LEU A 453 -40.26 -1.60 2.94
N LEU A 454 -40.91 -2.73 3.18
CA LEU A 454 -42.26 -3.05 2.73
C LEU A 454 -43.20 -2.99 3.94
N THR A 455 -44.13 -2.05 3.92
CA THR A 455 -45.20 -1.95 4.93
C THR A 455 -46.51 -2.39 4.30
N SER A 456 -47.04 -3.50 4.80
CA SER A 456 -48.26 -4.12 4.31
C SER A 456 -49.50 -3.48 4.94
N ASP A 457 -50.60 -3.45 4.19
CA ASP A 457 -51.89 -2.94 4.67
C ASP A 457 -52.45 -3.75 5.85
N ASP A 458 -52.00 -5.00 6.01
CA ASP A 458 -52.37 -5.88 7.13
C ASP A 458 -51.56 -5.61 8.42
N GLY A 459 -50.68 -4.60 8.41
CA GLY A 459 -49.81 -4.23 9.53
C GLY A 459 -48.51 -5.03 9.62
N SER A 460 -48.24 -5.92 8.66
CA SER A 460 -46.96 -6.63 8.58
C SER A 460 -45.86 -5.72 8.03
N PHE A 461 -44.64 -5.90 8.53
CA PHE A 461 -43.45 -5.22 8.04
C PHE A 461 -42.48 -6.25 7.46
N ALA A 462 -41.94 -5.99 6.27
CA ALA A 462 -40.88 -6.80 5.69
C ALA A 462 -39.71 -5.92 5.25
N ARG A 463 -38.49 -6.35 5.55
CA ARG A 463 -37.26 -5.75 5.03
C ARG A 463 -36.55 -6.79 4.18
N VAL A 464 -36.15 -6.41 2.97
CA VAL A 464 -35.26 -7.21 2.13
C VAL A 464 -34.03 -6.36 1.80
N GLN A 465 -32.85 -6.94 1.98
CA GLN A 465 -31.58 -6.26 1.72
C GLN A 465 -30.68 -7.14 0.86
N PHE A 466 -30.22 -6.58 -0.25
CA PHE A 466 -29.12 -7.13 -1.04
C PHE A 466 -27.88 -6.29 -0.73
N LEU A 467 -26.77 -6.95 -0.46
CA LEU A 467 -25.49 -6.33 -0.14
C LEU A 467 -24.42 -6.93 -1.04
N VAL A 468 -23.62 -6.06 -1.66
CA VAL A 468 -22.44 -6.41 -2.42
C VAL A 468 -21.27 -5.67 -1.81
N SER A 469 -20.21 -6.37 -1.42
CA SER A 469 -19.03 -5.73 -0.82
C SER A 469 -17.76 -6.46 -1.19
N ASN A 470 -16.69 -5.73 -1.49
CA ASN A 470 -15.37 -6.32 -1.71
C ASN A 470 -14.43 -6.19 -0.49
N ALA A 471 -14.94 -5.61 0.60
CA ALA A 471 -14.22 -5.31 1.85
C ALA A 471 -12.84 -4.60 1.70
N GLY A 472 -12.51 -4.09 0.51
CA GLY A 472 -11.33 -3.27 0.22
C GLY A 472 -9.97 -3.96 0.14
N LEU A 473 -9.89 -5.28 0.11
CA LEU A 473 -8.60 -5.98 0.03
C LEU A 473 -8.58 -7.17 -0.93
N GLU A 474 -9.73 -7.62 -1.42
CA GLU A 474 -9.82 -8.86 -2.19
C GLU A 474 -10.21 -8.70 -3.64
N GLY A 475 -10.83 -7.59 -4.06
CA GLY A 475 -11.39 -7.44 -5.41
C GLY A 475 -12.52 -8.43 -5.76
N HIS A 476 -12.68 -9.51 -4.99
CA HIS A 476 -13.72 -10.51 -5.03
C HIS A 476 -14.94 -9.96 -4.29
N GLY A 477 -15.89 -9.40 -5.03
CA GLY A 477 -17.15 -8.95 -4.45
C GLY A 477 -17.86 -10.13 -3.79
N LYS A 478 -18.12 -10.06 -2.49
CA LYS A 478 -19.02 -10.96 -1.76
C LYS A 478 -20.45 -10.43 -1.86
N GLY A 479 -21.39 -11.35 -1.92
CA GLY A 479 -22.82 -11.05 -1.88
C GLY A 479 -23.39 -11.46 -0.53
N ALA A 480 -24.37 -10.73 -0.03
CA ALA A 480 -25.22 -11.19 1.04
C ALA A 480 -26.64 -10.74 0.77
N VAL A 481 -27.59 -11.62 1.07
CA VAL A 481 -29.01 -11.34 0.93
C VAL A 481 -29.72 -11.72 2.21
N ARG A 482 -30.55 -10.82 2.69
CA ARG A 482 -31.28 -10.99 3.95
C ARG A 482 -32.72 -10.54 3.79
N ALA A 483 -33.61 -11.21 4.49
CA ALA A 483 -34.95 -10.72 4.73
C ALA A 483 -35.40 -10.91 6.18
N VAL A 484 -36.21 -9.95 6.64
CA VAL A 484 -36.86 -9.98 7.95
C VAL A 484 -38.33 -9.68 7.73
N VAL A 485 -39.20 -10.49 8.33
CA VAL A 485 -40.64 -10.22 8.40
C VAL A 485 -41.06 -10.12 9.85
N VAL A 486 -41.70 -9.01 10.19
CA VAL A 486 -42.37 -8.78 11.47
C VAL A 486 -43.87 -8.87 11.21
N ALA A 487 -44.50 -9.89 11.77
CA ALA A 487 -45.95 -10.08 11.68
C ALA A 487 -46.70 -9.03 12.52
N PRO A 488 -48.02 -8.84 12.30
CA PRO A 488 -48.81 -7.85 13.04
C PRO A 488 -48.88 -8.14 14.55
N ASP A 489 -48.77 -9.41 14.95
CA ASP A 489 -48.68 -9.85 16.34
C ASP A 489 -47.30 -9.57 16.98
N GLY A 490 -46.35 -9.06 16.19
CA GLY A 490 -45.00 -8.71 16.59
C GLY A 490 -44.00 -9.87 16.58
N LYS A 491 -44.38 -11.05 16.09
CA LYS A 491 -43.40 -12.12 15.87
C LYS A 491 -42.49 -11.79 14.70
N THR A 492 -41.19 -11.93 14.92
CA THR A 492 -40.17 -11.67 13.90
C THR A 492 -39.61 -12.99 13.38
N VAL A 493 -39.58 -13.14 12.06
CA VAL A 493 -38.88 -14.23 11.37
C VAL A 493 -37.81 -13.60 10.49
N GLU A 494 -36.58 -14.06 10.66
CA GLU A 494 -35.44 -13.60 9.88
C GLU A 494 -34.77 -14.76 9.16
N ASP A 495 -34.22 -14.45 8.00
CA ASP A 495 -33.43 -15.37 7.21
C ASP A 495 -32.43 -14.62 6.33
N GLY A 496 -31.35 -15.29 5.98
CA GLY A 496 -30.32 -14.69 5.15
C GLY A 496 -29.24 -15.68 4.78
N GLU A 497 -28.53 -15.36 3.70
CA GLU A 497 -27.47 -16.16 3.15
C GLU A 497 -26.35 -15.25 2.64
N ALA A 498 -25.11 -15.69 2.86
CA ALA A 498 -23.92 -15.01 2.37
C ALA A 498 -23.31 -15.85 1.24
N PHE A 499 -22.78 -15.18 0.23
CA PHE A 499 -22.29 -15.76 -1.01
C PHE A 499 -20.86 -15.30 -1.27
N GLU A 500 -20.01 -16.26 -1.59
CA GLU A 500 -18.63 -15.97 -1.99
C GLU A 500 -18.59 -15.45 -3.44
N SER A 501 -17.43 -14.93 -3.85
CA SER A 501 -17.25 -14.42 -5.22
C SER A 501 -17.44 -15.53 -6.25
N GLY A 502 -18.37 -15.32 -7.20
CA GLY A 502 -18.75 -16.29 -8.22
C GLY A 502 -20.03 -17.08 -7.90
N GLU A 503 -20.50 -17.07 -6.65
CA GLU A 503 -21.80 -17.64 -6.24
C GLU A 503 -22.97 -16.65 -6.40
N TRP A 504 -22.63 -15.41 -6.71
CA TRP A 504 -23.57 -14.36 -7.08
C TRP A 504 -23.06 -13.63 -8.32
N GLY A 505 -23.95 -12.99 -9.05
CA GLY A 505 -23.58 -12.26 -10.25
C GLY A 505 -24.68 -11.37 -10.80
N VAL A 506 -24.29 -10.58 -11.80
CA VAL A 506 -25.23 -9.79 -12.59
C VAL A 506 -25.45 -10.50 -13.92
N GLN A 507 -26.69 -10.93 -14.18
CA GLN A 507 -27.07 -11.59 -15.41
C GLN A 507 -27.09 -10.62 -16.61
N PRO A 508 -26.95 -11.10 -17.86
CA PRO A 508 -26.93 -10.25 -19.06
C PRO A 508 -28.16 -9.32 -19.20
N GLU A 509 -29.32 -9.75 -18.70
CA GLU A 509 -30.55 -8.96 -18.64
C GLU A 509 -30.58 -7.87 -17.56
N GLY A 510 -29.54 -7.78 -16.73
CA GLY A 510 -29.44 -6.81 -15.63
C GLY A 510 -30.10 -7.27 -14.32
N ALA A 511 -30.20 -8.59 -14.10
CA ALA A 511 -30.65 -9.17 -12.84
C ALA A 511 -29.48 -9.40 -11.88
N ILE A 512 -29.61 -8.99 -10.62
CA ILE A 512 -28.68 -9.39 -9.56
C ILE A 512 -29.18 -10.71 -8.98
N GLU A 513 -28.41 -11.78 -9.13
CA GLU A 513 -28.73 -13.10 -8.60
C GLU A 513 -27.75 -13.49 -7.50
N MET A 514 -28.31 -13.97 -6.37
CA MET A 514 -27.55 -14.48 -5.23
C MET A 514 -28.25 -15.76 -4.74
N GLY A 515 -27.72 -16.92 -5.14
CA GLY A 515 -28.37 -18.21 -4.88
C GLY A 515 -29.78 -18.29 -5.49
N ALA A 516 -30.78 -18.57 -4.65
CA ALA A 516 -32.19 -18.59 -5.06
C ALA A 516 -32.86 -17.20 -5.06
N SER A 517 -32.15 -16.17 -4.60
CA SER A 517 -32.69 -14.80 -4.52
C SER A 517 -32.31 -13.98 -5.75
N ARG A 518 -33.23 -13.13 -6.20
CA ARG A 518 -33.10 -12.35 -7.43
C ARG A 518 -33.66 -10.94 -7.25
N LEU A 519 -32.91 -9.95 -7.72
CA LEU A 519 -33.33 -8.55 -7.78
C LEU A 519 -33.22 -8.03 -9.21
N THR A 520 -34.31 -7.50 -9.76
CA THR A 520 -34.36 -6.99 -11.14
C THR A 520 -35.08 -5.66 -11.22
N MET A 521 -34.72 -4.85 -12.23
CA MET A 521 -35.48 -3.67 -12.61
C MET A 521 -36.02 -3.81 -14.04
N GLY A 522 -37.33 -3.70 -14.19
CA GLY A 522 -38.04 -3.76 -15.46
C GLY A 522 -37.78 -2.54 -16.36
N PRO A 523 -38.17 -2.59 -17.65
CA PRO A 523 -38.00 -1.48 -18.60
C PRO A 523 -38.79 -0.23 -18.21
N ASP A 524 -39.89 -0.39 -17.49
CA ASP A 524 -40.73 0.67 -16.93
C ASP A 524 -40.21 1.21 -15.59
N ALA A 525 -39.03 0.77 -15.16
CA ALA A 525 -38.42 1.02 -13.86
C ALA A 525 -39.15 0.39 -12.66
N SER A 526 -40.09 -0.54 -12.87
CA SER A 526 -40.61 -1.40 -11.78
C SER A 526 -39.47 -2.26 -11.21
N GLN A 527 -39.49 -2.54 -9.90
CA GLN A 527 -38.48 -3.39 -9.26
C GLN A 527 -39.10 -4.69 -8.77
N HIS A 528 -38.55 -5.83 -9.21
CA HIS A 528 -38.95 -7.14 -8.70
C HIS A 528 -37.91 -7.65 -7.72
N VAL A 529 -38.35 -7.90 -6.49
CA VAL A 529 -37.55 -8.33 -5.36
C VAL A 529 -37.99 -9.73 -4.99
N HIS A 530 -37.12 -10.70 -5.18
CA HIS A 530 -37.35 -12.09 -4.81
C HIS A 530 -36.27 -12.53 -3.82
N PHE A 531 -36.64 -12.72 -2.57
CA PHE A 531 -35.83 -13.36 -1.53
C PHE A 531 -36.33 -14.78 -1.31
N ALA A 532 -35.45 -15.76 -1.38
CA ALA A 532 -35.79 -17.15 -1.10
C ALA A 532 -34.79 -17.77 -0.12
N GLY A 533 -35.20 -17.85 1.15
CA GLY A 533 -34.46 -18.51 2.21
C GLY A 533 -35.13 -19.80 2.69
N ARG A 534 -34.55 -20.43 3.72
CA ARG A 534 -35.04 -21.68 4.35
C ARG A 534 -36.26 -21.47 5.24
N LYS A 535 -36.37 -20.32 5.90
CA LYS A 535 -37.41 -19.95 6.87
C LYS A 535 -38.42 -18.95 6.30
N LEU A 536 -38.02 -18.22 5.25
CA LEU A 536 -38.74 -17.06 4.75
C LEU A 536 -38.58 -16.92 3.24
N VAL A 537 -39.65 -16.55 2.54
CA VAL A 537 -39.65 -16.16 1.13
C VAL A 537 -40.40 -14.84 1.00
N VAL A 538 -39.80 -13.86 0.34
CA VAL A 538 -40.42 -12.56 0.03
C VAL A 538 -40.39 -12.36 -1.47
N ASP A 539 -41.55 -12.34 -2.10
CA ASP A 539 -41.70 -12.03 -3.52
C ASP A 539 -42.54 -10.76 -3.64
N ALA A 540 -41.94 -9.66 -4.12
CA ALA A 540 -42.60 -8.38 -4.20
C ALA A 540 -42.25 -7.64 -5.50
N THR A 541 -43.25 -7.03 -6.12
CA THR A 541 -43.09 -6.11 -7.23
C THR A 541 -43.43 -4.69 -6.78
N VAL A 542 -42.43 -3.81 -6.79
CA VAL A 542 -42.55 -2.39 -6.46
C VAL A 542 -42.83 -1.60 -7.73
N LEU A 543 -43.91 -0.83 -7.72
CA LEU A 543 -44.36 -0.05 -8.87
C LEU A 543 -43.58 1.28 -9.00
N PRO A 544 -43.32 1.77 -10.22
CA PRO A 544 -42.56 3.00 -10.45
C PRO A 544 -43.41 4.28 -10.25
N GLU A 545 -44.16 4.36 -9.15
CA GLU A 545 -45.08 5.49 -8.88
C GLU A 545 -44.36 6.76 -8.41
N THR A 546 -43.18 6.62 -7.80
CA THR A 546 -42.36 7.74 -7.33
C THR A 546 -41.12 7.89 -8.18
N ARG A 547 -40.72 9.15 -8.44
CA ARG A 547 -39.46 9.43 -9.15
C ARG A 547 -38.28 9.20 -8.23
N ALA A 548 -37.20 8.65 -8.78
CA ALA A 548 -35.96 8.47 -8.05
C ALA A 548 -35.31 9.83 -7.70
N VAL A 549 -34.81 9.94 -6.47
CA VAL A 549 -34.24 11.17 -5.91
C VAL A 549 -32.91 10.94 -5.21
N ARG A 550 -32.07 11.97 -5.21
CA ARG A 550 -30.78 12.05 -4.51
C ARG A 550 -30.79 13.23 -3.56
N PRO A 551 -31.42 13.11 -2.37
CA PRO A 551 -31.55 14.22 -1.44
C PRO A 551 -30.19 14.86 -1.11
N GLY A 552 -30.09 16.19 -1.29
CA GLY A 552 -28.86 16.92 -1.00
C GLY A 552 -27.71 16.55 -1.95
N GLY A 553 -28.02 16.17 -3.18
CA GLY A 553 -27.07 15.64 -4.17
C GLY A 553 -26.67 14.19 -3.95
N GLY A 554 -27.06 13.58 -2.83
CA GLY A 554 -26.87 12.17 -2.52
C GLY A 554 -25.42 11.70 -2.61
N ARG A 555 -24.43 12.60 -2.40
CA ARG A 555 -23.01 12.25 -2.45
C ARG A 555 -22.25 13.03 -1.38
N VAL A 556 -21.46 12.32 -0.58
CA VAL A 556 -20.53 12.86 0.41
C VAL A 556 -19.12 12.46 0.00
N VAL A 557 -18.19 13.41 0.00
CA VAL A 557 -16.78 13.19 -0.34
C VAL A 557 -15.93 13.42 0.90
N PHE A 558 -15.21 12.38 1.29
CA PHE A 558 -14.39 12.36 2.49
C PHE A 558 -12.93 12.74 2.22
N ASP A 559 -12.48 12.84 0.97
CA ASP A 559 -11.09 13.15 0.65
C ASP A 559 -10.92 14.28 -0.36
N SER A 560 -9.75 14.92 -0.36
CA SER A 560 -9.39 15.93 -1.37
C SER A 560 -9.20 15.35 -2.77
N GLY A 561 -8.93 14.04 -2.87
CA GLY A 561 -8.80 13.33 -4.14
C GLY A 561 -10.12 12.95 -4.81
N GLY A 562 -11.24 12.98 -4.08
CA GLY A 562 -12.56 12.58 -4.59
C GLY A 562 -12.78 11.07 -4.73
N HIS A 563 -11.88 10.25 -4.16
CA HIS A 563 -11.94 8.78 -4.23
C HIS A 563 -12.74 8.17 -3.07
N ALA A 564 -12.74 8.82 -1.91
CA ALA A 564 -13.45 8.41 -0.71
C ALA A 564 -14.86 9.01 -0.71
N VAL A 565 -15.87 8.20 -1.04
CA VAL A 565 -17.20 8.66 -1.38
C VAL A 565 -18.26 7.78 -0.74
N PHE A 566 -19.28 8.42 -0.18
CA PHE A 566 -20.58 7.79 0.06
C PHE A 566 -21.61 8.38 -0.90
N ASP A 567 -22.50 7.54 -1.43
CA ASP A 567 -23.51 7.92 -2.40
C ASP A 567 -24.83 7.23 -2.07
N ASN A 568 -25.94 7.95 -2.14
CA ASN A 568 -27.27 7.43 -1.88
C ASN A 568 -28.27 7.92 -2.95
N THR A 569 -29.07 6.98 -3.45
CA THR A 569 -30.21 7.23 -4.32
C THR A 569 -31.44 6.50 -3.81
N ILE A 570 -32.52 7.24 -3.59
CA ILE A 570 -33.83 6.69 -3.22
C ILE A 570 -34.60 6.46 -4.52
N PHE A 571 -35.00 5.23 -4.80
CA PHE A 571 -35.73 4.88 -6.02
C PHE A 571 -37.22 4.65 -5.80
N ALA A 572 -37.63 4.32 -4.58
CA ALA A 572 -39.04 4.34 -4.18
C ALA A 572 -39.16 5.10 -2.85
N LEU A 573 -39.75 6.29 -2.84
CA LEU A 573 -39.96 7.01 -1.57
C LEU A 573 -41.22 6.52 -0.86
N ARG A 574 -42.25 6.19 -1.64
CA ARG A 574 -43.53 5.62 -1.19
C ARG A 574 -44.27 5.05 -2.42
N SER A 575 -43.74 3.98 -2.99
CA SER A 575 -44.37 3.32 -4.14
C SER A 575 -45.25 2.17 -3.68
N ARG A 576 -46.39 1.94 -4.32
CA ARG A 576 -47.16 0.71 -4.05
C ARG A 576 -46.35 -0.53 -4.42
N PHE A 577 -46.59 -1.61 -3.67
CA PHE A 577 -46.09 -2.93 -4.03
C PHE A 577 -47.20 -3.97 -3.94
N GLU A 578 -47.07 -5.02 -4.74
CA GLU A 578 -47.88 -6.23 -4.63
C GLU A 578 -46.95 -7.44 -4.53
N GLY A 579 -47.27 -8.39 -3.65
CA GLY A 579 -46.37 -9.51 -3.42
C GLY A 579 -46.96 -10.64 -2.57
N THR A 580 -46.12 -11.64 -2.32
CA THR A 580 -46.40 -12.76 -1.43
C THR A 580 -45.29 -12.88 -0.40
N LEU A 581 -45.67 -12.92 0.87
CA LEU A 581 -44.79 -13.20 2.00
C LEU A 581 -45.09 -14.61 2.50
N TRP A 582 -44.11 -15.50 2.50
CA TRP A 582 -44.21 -16.82 3.12
C TRP A 582 -43.20 -16.94 4.25
N SER A 583 -43.64 -17.40 5.41
CA SER A 583 -42.74 -17.78 6.51
C SER A 583 -43.16 -19.09 7.15
N VAL A 584 -42.22 -19.79 7.77
CA VAL A 584 -42.50 -21.01 8.55
C VAL A 584 -43.50 -20.75 9.69
N ALA A 585 -43.54 -19.54 10.24
CA ALA A 585 -44.44 -19.18 11.34
C ALA A 585 -45.85 -18.80 10.89
N THR A 586 -45.99 -18.16 9.72
CA THR A 586 -47.24 -17.50 9.30
C THR A 586 -47.87 -18.09 8.04
N GLY A 587 -47.19 -19.02 7.36
CA GLY A 587 -47.60 -19.54 6.06
C GLY A 587 -47.48 -18.51 4.94
N SER A 588 -48.06 -18.83 3.76
CA SER A 588 -48.09 -17.93 2.59
C SER A 588 -49.21 -16.90 2.74
N ARG A 589 -48.90 -15.63 2.51
CA ARG A 589 -49.86 -14.53 2.51
C ARG A 589 -49.61 -13.60 1.34
N ARG A 590 -50.63 -13.39 0.51
CA ARG A 590 -50.58 -12.35 -0.51
C ARG A 590 -50.85 -11.01 0.17
N THR A 591 -50.00 -10.04 -0.10
CA THR A 591 -50.05 -8.73 0.54
C THR A 591 -49.89 -7.61 -0.48
N ARG A 592 -50.36 -6.43 -0.09
CA ARG A 592 -50.16 -5.16 -0.79
C ARG A 592 -49.88 -4.08 0.25
N GLY A 593 -49.28 -3.01 -0.20
CA GLY A 593 -49.01 -1.86 0.65
C GLY A 593 -48.03 -0.91 -0.01
N TYR A 594 -47.16 -0.30 0.79
CA TYR A 594 -46.19 0.69 0.33
C TYR A 594 -44.76 0.25 0.59
N CYS A 595 -43.88 0.65 -0.32
CA CYS A 595 -42.46 0.38 -0.28
C CYS A 595 -41.67 1.70 -0.25
N TYR A 596 -40.73 1.78 0.68
CA TYR A 596 -39.56 2.63 0.57
C TYR A 596 -38.39 1.78 0.11
N ALA A 597 -37.60 2.26 -0.84
CA ALA A 597 -36.42 1.57 -1.29
C ALA A 597 -35.32 2.51 -1.79
N ASP A 598 -34.09 2.21 -1.37
CA ASP A 598 -32.88 2.98 -1.64
C ASP A 598 -31.68 2.11 -1.96
N THR A 599 -30.73 2.70 -2.68
CA THR A 599 -29.42 2.13 -2.96
C THR A 599 -28.37 3.09 -2.44
N SER A 600 -27.40 2.54 -1.73
CA SER A 600 -26.26 3.31 -1.26
C SER A 600 -24.98 2.56 -1.52
N TYR A 601 -23.95 3.25 -2.01
CA TYR A 601 -22.60 2.71 -2.07
C TYR A 601 -21.63 3.58 -1.30
N SER A 602 -20.60 2.95 -0.74
CA SER A 602 -19.53 3.60 -0.02
C SER A 602 -18.20 3.01 -0.43
N THR A 603 -17.22 3.88 -0.71
CA THR A 603 -15.82 3.48 -0.84
C THR A 603 -15.04 3.62 0.47
N VAL A 604 -15.74 3.96 1.56
CA VAL A 604 -15.18 4.12 2.90
C VAL A 604 -15.89 3.16 3.88
N PRO A 605 -15.16 2.43 4.75
CA PRO A 605 -15.78 1.62 5.80
C PRO A 605 -16.71 2.44 6.71
N ALA A 606 -17.83 1.85 7.11
CA ALA A 606 -18.86 2.54 7.89
C ALA A 606 -18.30 3.24 9.15
N TYR A 607 -17.46 2.55 9.92
CA TYR A 607 -16.85 3.06 11.15
C TYR A 607 -15.89 4.25 10.95
N LYS A 608 -15.40 4.47 9.72
CA LYS A 608 -14.61 5.66 9.36
C LYS A 608 -15.48 6.81 8.90
N SER A 609 -16.59 6.50 8.22
CA SER A 609 -17.50 7.52 7.69
C SER A 609 -18.32 8.21 8.79
N ALA A 610 -18.72 7.47 9.83
CA ALA A 610 -19.63 7.94 10.87
C ALA A 610 -19.54 7.10 12.15
N SER A 611 -19.83 7.68 13.31
CA SER A 611 -20.11 6.93 14.55
C SER A 611 -21.57 6.46 14.61
N LEU A 612 -22.49 7.29 14.12
CA LEU A 612 -23.93 7.00 14.05
C LEU A 612 -24.49 7.48 12.72
N TRP A 613 -25.22 6.61 12.04
CA TRP A 613 -26.15 6.97 10.98
C TRP A 613 -27.57 6.87 11.53
N TYR A 614 -28.28 8.00 11.54
CA TYR A 614 -29.70 8.04 11.81
C TYR A 614 -30.45 8.17 10.49
N ARG A 615 -31.38 7.25 10.24
CA ARG A 615 -32.29 7.31 9.11
C ARG A 615 -33.72 7.22 9.61
N MET A 616 -34.61 8.01 9.02
CA MET A 616 -36.03 7.97 9.31
C MET A 616 -36.82 8.13 8.04
N GLN A 617 -37.89 7.35 7.92
CA GLN A 617 -38.89 7.48 6.87
C GLN A 617 -40.27 7.56 7.53
N ALA A 618 -41.07 8.52 7.12
CA ALA A 618 -42.38 8.82 7.69
C ALA A 618 -43.44 8.78 6.60
N PHE A 619 -44.58 8.17 6.91
CA PHE A 619 -45.71 8.03 6.01
C PHE A 619 -46.97 8.54 6.69
N ASP A 620 -47.65 9.46 6.03
CA ASP A 620 -48.95 9.92 6.50
C ASP A 620 -50.03 8.87 6.28
N GLY A 621 -51.01 8.83 7.18
CA GLY A 621 -52.15 7.89 7.13
C GLY A 621 -53.02 8.10 5.88
N ASP A 622 -53.09 9.34 5.39
CA ASP A 622 -53.95 9.73 4.26
C ASP A 622 -53.36 9.38 2.87
N GLY A 623 -52.25 8.62 2.81
CA GLY A 623 -51.75 8.02 1.57
C GLY A 623 -50.90 8.90 0.65
N GLY A 624 -51.00 10.23 0.76
CA GLY A 624 -50.40 11.16 -0.21
C GLY A 624 -49.02 11.71 0.16
N THR A 625 -48.60 11.62 1.42
CA THR A 625 -47.47 12.40 1.95
C THR A 625 -46.39 11.49 2.54
N SER A 626 -45.13 11.81 2.27
CA SER A 626 -43.99 11.11 2.85
C SER A 626 -42.90 12.09 3.29
N ALA A 627 -42.14 11.70 4.30
CA ALA A 627 -40.96 12.41 4.75
C ALA A 627 -39.80 11.42 4.90
N ALA A 628 -38.60 11.87 4.57
CA ALA A 628 -37.38 11.13 4.79
C ALA A 628 -36.33 12.06 5.39
N LEU A 629 -35.57 11.53 6.34
CA LEU A 629 -34.55 12.24 7.07
C LEU A 629 -33.35 11.31 7.22
N ALA A 630 -32.16 11.78 6.89
CA ALA A 630 -30.93 11.08 7.22
C ALA A 630 -29.91 12.05 7.80
N VAL A 631 -29.26 11.65 8.88
CA VAL A 631 -28.19 12.40 9.53
C VAL A 631 -27.01 11.48 9.81
N LEU A 632 -25.84 11.91 9.35
CA LEU A 632 -24.55 11.32 9.59
C LEU A 632 -23.88 12.08 10.75
N PHE A 633 -23.53 11.35 11.80
CA PHE A 633 -22.70 11.85 12.90
C PHE A 633 -21.26 11.39 12.70
N PRO A 634 -20.30 12.32 12.56
CA PRO A 634 -18.92 11.96 12.31
C PRO A 634 -18.27 11.29 13.54
N PRO A 635 -17.20 10.50 13.36
CA PRO A 635 -16.51 9.81 14.45
C PRO A 635 -15.93 10.76 15.51
N GLU A 636 -15.65 10.20 16.69
CA GLU A 636 -15.01 10.92 17.81
C GLU A 636 -13.68 11.58 17.40
N GLY A 637 -13.48 12.84 17.79
CA GLY A 637 -12.30 13.63 17.43
C GLY A 637 -12.38 14.31 16.06
N SER A 638 -13.44 14.05 15.27
CA SER A 638 -13.71 14.80 14.05
C SER A 638 -14.06 16.27 14.36
N ARG A 639 -13.51 17.19 13.57
CA ARG A 639 -13.85 18.63 13.63
C ARG A 639 -15.11 18.97 12.84
N LEU A 640 -15.73 17.99 12.20
CA LEU A 640 -16.87 18.18 11.31
C LEU A 640 -18.18 18.21 12.11
N PRO A 641 -19.12 19.12 11.78
CA PRO A 641 -20.46 19.05 12.34
C PRO A 641 -21.26 17.91 11.69
N PRO A 642 -22.31 17.37 12.37
CA PRO A 642 -23.24 16.44 11.77
C PRO A 642 -23.77 16.93 10.43
N GLN A 643 -23.88 16.03 9.46
CA GLN A 643 -24.32 16.33 8.10
C GLN A 643 -25.60 15.55 7.83
N GLY A 644 -26.62 16.20 7.27
CA GLY A 644 -27.87 15.52 7.01
C GLY A 644 -28.71 16.21 5.97
N TRP A 645 -29.80 15.56 5.64
CA TRP A 645 -30.82 16.10 4.76
C TRP A 645 -32.21 15.70 5.24
N LEU A 646 -33.16 16.58 4.98
CA LEU A 646 -34.58 16.36 5.20
C LEU A 646 -35.30 16.59 3.88
N TYR A 647 -36.19 15.66 3.57
CA TYR A 647 -36.94 15.65 2.32
C TYR A 647 -38.40 15.32 2.61
N THR A 648 -39.33 16.12 2.10
CA THR A 648 -40.77 15.84 2.17
C THR A 648 -41.38 15.81 0.78
N SER A 649 -42.39 14.97 0.61
CA SER A 649 -43.14 14.81 -0.63
C SER A 649 -44.63 14.80 -0.36
N ARG A 650 -45.40 15.37 -1.29
CA ARG A 650 -46.86 15.35 -1.32
C ARG A 650 -47.33 14.97 -2.72
N ALA A 651 -48.17 13.95 -2.82
CA ALA A 651 -48.69 13.38 -4.06
C ALA A 651 -47.58 13.07 -5.09
N GLY A 652 -46.45 12.52 -4.62
CA GLY A 652 -45.31 12.16 -5.46
C GLY A 652 -44.44 13.33 -5.93
N LYS A 653 -44.72 14.56 -5.48
CA LYS A 653 -43.91 15.76 -5.76
C LYS A 653 -43.18 16.24 -4.53
N THR A 654 -41.92 16.64 -4.69
CA THR A 654 -41.12 17.29 -3.65
C THR A 654 -41.85 18.52 -3.10
N GLU A 655 -41.97 18.61 -1.79
CA GLU A 655 -42.59 19.74 -1.10
C GLU A 655 -41.56 20.60 -0.37
N VAL A 656 -40.68 19.98 0.43
CA VAL A 656 -39.55 20.66 1.09
C VAL A 656 -38.30 19.82 0.94
N ARG A 657 -37.18 20.48 0.71
CA ARG A 657 -35.84 19.88 0.75
C ARG A 657 -34.90 20.77 1.54
N SER A 658 -34.06 20.16 2.36
CA SER A 658 -33.11 20.86 3.21
C SER A 658 -31.87 20.02 3.44
N THR A 659 -30.71 20.68 3.50
CA THR A 659 -29.46 20.13 4.03
C THR A 659 -29.01 20.86 5.31
N ASP A 660 -29.73 21.91 5.72
CA ASP A 660 -29.54 22.59 7.00
C ASP A 660 -30.49 21.95 8.02
N VAL A 661 -30.08 20.77 8.51
CA VAL A 661 -30.85 19.95 9.45
C VAL A 661 -30.14 19.91 10.79
N LYS A 662 -30.84 20.30 11.84
CA LYS A 662 -30.44 20.12 13.22
C LYS A 662 -31.31 19.06 13.85
N ILE A 663 -30.68 18.15 14.59
CA ILE A 663 -31.37 17.03 15.24
C ILE A 663 -30.92 16.98 16.68
N ALA A 664 -31.83 16.57 17.56
CA ALA A 664 -31.51 16.23 18.93
C ALA A 664 -32.31 15.01 19.39
N PHE A 665 -31.74 14.36 20.40
CA PHE A 665 -32.13 13.06 20.89
C PHE A 665 -32.49 13.13 22.36
N GLU A 666 -33.59 12.49 22.73
CA GLU A 666 -34.17 12.47 24.07
C GLU A 666 -34.60 11.05 24.44
N ASP A 667 -34.87 10.85 25.74
CA ASP A 667 -35.43 9.62 26.31
C ASP A 667 -34.66 8.36 25.87
N PHE A 668 -33.44 8.19 26.34
CA PHE A 668 -32.60 7.05 25.95
C PHE A 668 -33.05 5.75 26.59
N ARG A 669 -33.15 4.69 25.79
CA ARG A 669 -33.33 3.33 26.27
C ARG A 669 -32.06 2.54 26.07
N HIS A 670 -31.66 1.85 27.12
CA HIS A 670 -30.52 0.95 27.08
C HIS A 670 -30.92 -0.36 26.38
N GLU A 671 -30.31 -0.65 25.23
CA GLU A 671 -30.61 -1.86 24.45
C GLU A 671 -29.38 -2.79 24.40
N PRO A 672 -29.51 -4.05 24.85
CA PRO A 672 -28.39 -4.99 24.84
C PRO A 672 -28.05 -5.47 23.43
N GLY A 673 -26.77 -5.54 23.07
CA GLY A 673 -26.30 -6.05 21.78
C GLY A 673 -24.79 -6.27 21.68
N GLY A 674 -24.32 -7.53 21.62
CA GLY A 674 -22.90 -7.84 21.42
C GLY A 674 -21.98 -7.44 22.58
N HIS A 675 -20.70 -7.15 22.26
CA HIS A 675 -19.66 -6.78 23.24
C HIS A 675 -19.82 -5.38 23.86
N PHE A 676 -20.67 -4.51 23.30
CA PHE A 676 -20.91 -3.13 23.78
C PHE A 676 -22.40 -2.80 23.85
N GLU A 677 -22.82 -2.15 24.93
CA GLU A 677 -24.21 -1.70 25.09
C GLU A 677 -24.42 -0.29 24.52
N TYR A 678 -25.54 -0.07 23.82
CA TYR A 678 -25.88 1.21 23.20
C TYR A 678 -27.13 1.83 23.82
N ASP A 679 -27.03 3.13 24.11
CA ASP A 679 -28.16 3.95 24.53
C ASP A 679 -28.86 4.49 23.28
N VAL A 680 -30.05 3.96 22.97
CA VAL A 680 -30.79 4.29 21.76
C VAL A 680 -31.89 5.32 22.09
N PRO A 681 -31.88 6.51 21.43
CA PRO A 681 -32.91 7.52 21.64
C PRO A 681 -34.31 6.98 21.36
N GLN A 682 -35.26 7.22 22.26
CA GLN A 682 -36.67 6.91 22.06
C GLN A 682 -37.47 8.11 21.55
N ARG A 683 -36.96 9.33 21.74
CA ARG A 683 -37.52 10.53 21.10
C ARG A 683 -36.46 11.23 20.26
N VAL A 684 -36.86 11.58 19.04
CA VAL A 684 -36.05 12.32 18.09
C VAL A 684 -36.79 13.58 17.69
N ALA A 685 -36.11 14.73 17.76
CA ALA A 685 -36.64 15.98 17.24
C ALA A 685 -35.65 16.57 16.25
N ALA A 686 -36.15 17.00 15.09
CA ALA A 686 -35.35 17.60 14.03
C ALA A 686 -35.99 18.91 13.55
N VAL A 687 -35.15 19.91 13.29
CA VAL A 687 -35.52 21.19 12.70
C VAL A 687 -34.70 21.40 11.44
N ALA A 688 -35.36 21.70 10.33
CA ALA A 688 -34.72 21.91 9.05
C ALA A 688 -35.19 23.21 8.39
N ARG A 689 -34.28 23.89 7.68
CA ARG A 689 -34.62 25.07 6.85
C ARG A 689 -34.68 24.70 5.39
N GLY A 690 -35.84 24.84 4.78
CA GLY A 690 -36.08 24.60 3.36
C GLY A 690 -35.37 25.61 2.46
N VAL A 691 -35.10 25.21 1.23
CA VAL A 691 -34.49 26.07 0.20
C VAL A 691 -35.30 27.32 -0.15
N ASP A 692 -36.63 27.26 -0.01
CA ASP A 692 -37.53 28.38 -0.33
C ASP A 692 -37.93 29.17 0.94
N GLY A 693 -37.18 28.97 2.04
CA GLY A 693 -37.38 29.67 3.31
C GLY A 693 -38.36 29.00 4.27
N GLU A 694 -38.77 27.76 4.01
CA GLU A 694 -39.64 27.00 4.91
C GLU A 694 -38.92 26.60 6.20
N THR A 695 -39.65 26.50 7.30
CA THR A 695 -39.15 25.87 8.53
C THR A 695 -39.92 24.57 8.76
N VAL A 696 -39.19 23.45 8.85
CA VAL A 696 -39.76 22.13 9.10
C VAL A 696 -39.34 21.67 10.48
N THR A 697 -40.32 21.31 11.31
CA THR A 697 -40.08 20.65 12.60
C THR A 697 -40.65 19.24 12.52
N LEU A 698 -39.82 18.25 12.81
CA LEU A 698 -40.18 16.84 12.86
C LEU A 698 -39.95 16.32 14.27
N ARG A 699 -40.89 15.54 14.78
CA ARG A 699 -40.75 14.78 16.03
C ARG A 699 -41.10 13.33 15.77
N ALA A 700 -40.34 12.41 16.34
CA ALA A 700 -40.59 10.98 16.28
C ALA A 700 -40.45 10.37 17.67
N ASP A 701 -41.50 9.68 18.12
CA ASP A 701 -41.56 8.96 19.39
C ASP A 701 -41.64 7.46 19.13
N ALA A 702 -40.65 6.72 19.63
CA ALA A 702 -40.55 5.28 19.50
C ALA A 702 -41.74 4.58 20.18
N ARG A 703 -42.37 3.66 19.44
CA ARG A 703 -43.45 2.80 19.95
C ARG A 703 -42.96 1.39 20.20
N LYS A 704 -42.22 0.84 19.24
CA LYS A 704 -41.87 -0.58 19.23
C LYS A 704 -40.52 -0.79 18.55
N LEU A 705 -39.61 -1.50 19.22
CA LEU A 705 -38.42 -2.05 18.58
C LEU A 705 -38.86 -3.16 17.64
N LEU A 706 -38.65 -2.96 16.34
CA LEU A 706 -39.00 -3.96 15.33
C LEU A 706 -37.87 -4.96 15.15
N TYR A 707 -36.63 -4.49 15.17
CA TYR A 707 -35.49 -5.29 14.73
C TYR A 707 -34.15 -4.76 15.26
N ARG A 708 -33.23 -5.68 15.58
CA ARG A 708 -31.84 -5.38 15.94
C ARG A 708 -30.88 -6.25 15.12
N GLN A 709 -29.73 -5.70 14.74
CA GLN A 709 -28.74 -6.38 13.91
C GLN A 709 -27.33 -6.13 14.44
N ASP A 710 -26.56 -7.20 14.64
CA ASP A 710 -25.10 -7.11 14.71
C ASP A 710 -24.58 -7.08 13.27
N LEU A 711 -23.95 -5.97 12.89
CA LEU A 711 -23.44 -5.77 11.54
C LEU A 711 -22.14 -6.58 11.29
N LEU A 712 -21.56 -7.21 12.32
CA LEU A 712 -20.40 -8.10 12.20
C LEU A 712 -20.76 -9.58 12.10
N ASP A 713 -22.01 -9.98 12.35
CA ASP A 713 -22.44 -11.39 12.25
C ASP A 713 -22.18 -11.99 10.86
N GLU A 714 -22.12 -11.14 9.83
CA GLU A 714 -21.94 -11.51 8.42
C GLU A 714 -20.45 -11.63 8.03
N MET A 715 -19.54 -11.30 8.94
CA MET A 715 -18.10 -11.41 8.70
C MET A 715 -17.56 -12.80 9.04
N SER A 716 -16.51 -13.23 8.33
CA SER A 716 -15.78 -14.44 8.70
C SER A 716 -15.26 -14.35 10.15
N PRO A 717 -15.11 -15.47 10.88
CA PRO A 717 -14.74 -15.42 12.31
C PRO A 717 -13.48 -14.60 12.61
N LEU A 718 -12.49 -14.64 11.71
CA LEU A 718 -11.28 -13.83 11.82
C LEU A 718 -11.55 -12.34 11.59
N SER A 719 -12.32 -11.99 10.56
CA SER A 719 -12.68 -10.60 10.25
C SER A 719 -13.55 -10.00 11.35
N ARG A 720 -14.50 -10.78 11.87
CA ARG A 720 -15.33 -10.41 13.03
C ARG A 720 -14.46 -10.14 14.26
N LEU A 721 -13.55 -11.05 14.61
CA LEU A 721 -12.64 -10.87 15.74
C LEU A 721 -11.82 -9.57 15.59
N LEU A 722 -11.26 -9.34 14.41
CA LEU A 722 -10.43 -8.16 14.15
C LEU A 722 -11.25 -6.87 14.20
N VAL A 723 -12.40 -6.79 13.55
CA VAL A 723 -13.23 -5.58 13.58
C VAL A 723 -13.81 -5.34 14.98
N SER A 724 -14.25 -6.39 15.68
CA SER A 724 -14.81 -6.31 17.03
C SER A 724 -13.85 -5.74 18.08
N THR A 725 -12.53 -5.78 17.83
CA THR A 725 -11.54 -5.19 18.73
C THR A 725 -11.54 -3.65 18.69
N TRP A 726 -12.12 -3.04 17.65
CA TRP A 726 -12.11 -1.59 17.43
C TRP A 726 -13.49 -0.98 17.17
N ALA A 727 -14.46 -1.79 16.74
CA ALA A 727 -15.81 -1.36 16.45
C ALA A 727 -16.82 -2.47 16.71
N ALA A 728 -17.99 -2.11 17.24
CA ALA A 728 -19.08 -3.05 17.49
C ALA A 728 -20.37 -2.57 16.83
N PRO A 729 -20.40 -2.52 15.49
CA PRO A 729 -21.49 -1.90 14.77
C PRO A 729 -22.81 -2.63 15.01
N MET A 730 -23.82 -1.88 15.45
CA MET A 730 -25.17 -2.38 15.76
C MET A 730 -26.20 -1.49 15.08
N ALA A 731 -27.22 -2.10 14.47
CA ALA A 731 -28.36 -1.38 13.94
C ALA A 731 -29.64 -1.70 14.72
N TYR A 732 -30.41 -0.67 15.05
CA TYR A 732 -31.70 -0.77 15.75
C TYR A 732 -32.79 -0.10 14.91
N THR A 733 -33.83 -0.85 14.55
CA THR A 733 -34.97 -0.34 13.79
C THR A 733 -36.20 -0.25 14.69
N TYR A 734 -36.78 0.94 14.77
CA TYR A 734 -38.00 1.23 15.54
C TYR A 734 -39.14 1.61 14.62
N GLU A 735 -40.33 1.18 15.02
CA GLU A 735 -41.58 1.82 14.63
C GLU A 735 -41.84 2.99 15.57
N ASN A 736 -42.12 4.16 15.00
CA ASN A 736 -42.34 5.41 15.71
C ASN A 736 -43.69 6.00 15.30
N ARG A 737 -44.27 6.79 16.20
CA ARG A 737 -45.24 7.81 15.84
C ARG A 737 -44.46 9.07 15.46
N TYR A 738 -44.82 9.74 14.38
CA TYR A 738 -44.22 11.03 14.06
C TYR A 738 -45.24 12.16 14.01
N GLU A 739 -44.74 13.37 14.23
CA GLU A 739 -45.42 14.65 14.01
C GLU A 739 -44.53 15.52 13.13
N LEU A 740 -45.10 16.14 12.12
CA LEU A 740 -44.41 17.01 11.17
C LEU A 740 -45.15 18.33 11.07
N ARG A 741 -44.44 19.43 11.27
CA ARG A 741 -44.94 20.80 11.12
C ARG A 741 -44.12 21.50 10.05
N ILE A 742 -44.77 21.97 9.00
CA ILE A 742 -44.14 22.76 7.93
C ILE A 742 -44.70 24.18 7.98
N GLU A 743 -43.83 25.15 8.18
CA GLU A 743 -44.13 26.57 8.15
C GLU A 743 -43.58 27.19 6.87
N LYS A 744 -44.48 27.71 6.03
CA LYS A 744 -44.12 28.44 4.82
C LYS A 744 -44.35 29.93 5.04
N PRO A 745 -43.48 30.81 4.51
CA PRO A 745 -43.69 32.25 4.61
C PRO A 745 -45.06 32.66 4.03
N GLY A 746 -45.94 33.21 4.87
CA GLY A 746 -47.26 33.71 4.45
C GLY A 746 -48.38 32.66 4.37
N GLU A 747 -48.13 31.40 4.72
CA GLU A 747 -49.17 30.35 4.78
C GLU A 747 -49.37 29.85 6.23
N ALA A 748 -50.53 29.25 6.50
CA ALA A 748 -50.78 28.58 7.77
C ALA A 748 -49.89 27.34 7.92
N PRO A 749 -49.40 27.02 9.13
CA PRO A 749 -48.56 25.84 9.38
C PRO A 749 -49.31 24.55 9.01
N ALA A 750 -48.69 23.71 8.19
CA ALA A 750 -49.20 22.39 7.86
C ALA A 750 -48.72 21.38 8.91
N LEU A 751 -49.66 20.83 9.69
CA LEU A 751 -49.40 19.79 10.69
C LEU A 751 -49.78 18.42 10.11
N ARG A 752 -48.93 17.41 10.29
CA ARG A 752 -49.16 16.02 9.89
C ARG A 752 -48.69 15.08 10.98
N SER A 753 -49.27 13.89 11.02
CA SER A 753 -48.83 12.84 11.93
C SER A 753 -49.11 11.47 11.35
N GLY A 754 -48.31 10.49 11.70
CA GLY A 754 -48.51 9.12 11.22
C GLY A 754 -47.51 8.14 11.81
N GLN A 755 -47.21 7.10 11.05
CA GLN A 755 -46.18 6.12 11.40
C GLN A 755 -44.87 6.45 10.70
N ALA A 756 -43.78 6.17 11.38
CA ALA A 756 -42.44 6.30 10.85
C ALA A 756 -41.57 5.12 11.24
N LEU A 757 -40.66 4.75 10.35
CA LEU A 757 -39.59 3.81 10.63
C LEU A 757 -38.33 4.62 10.86
N SER A 758 -37.63 4.35 11.96
CA SER A 758 -36.30 4.91 12.19
C SER A 758 -35.29 3.81 12.39
N GLU A 759 -34.10 4.00 11.83
CA GLU A 759 -32.96 3.14 12.02
C GLU A 759 -31.81 3.94 12.62
N PHE A 760 -31.27 3.43 13.72
CA PHE A 760 -30.03 3.88 14.32
C PHE A 760 -28.95 2.86 14.01
N SER A 761 -28.05 3.18 13.07
CA SER A 761 -26.90 2.35 12.74
C SER A 761 -25.66 2.91 13.43
N TYR A 762 -25.34 2.35 14.59
CA TYR A 762 -24.11 2.65 15.29
C TYR A 762 -22.97 1.91 14.61
N ALA A 763 -21.91 2.63 14.26
CA ALA A 763 -20.65 2.00 13.89
C ALA A 763 -19.70 1.95 15.09
N ASN A 764 -19.77 2.96 15.96
CA ASN A 764 -19.04 3.10 17.22
C ASN A 764 -19.87 3.91 18.23
N LYS A 765 -19.55 3.83 19.53
CA LYS A 765 -20.25 4.63 20.54
C LYS A 765 -20.00 6.13 20.27
N PRO A 766 -21.03 6.94 19.99
CA PRO A 766 -20.85 8.37 19.77
C PRO A 766 -20.53 9.06 21.10
N THR A 767 -19.60 10.02 21.07
CA THR A 767 -19.11 10.70 22.28
C THR A 767 -20.15 11.63 22.88
N ASN A 768 -20.91 12.35 22.04
CA ASN A 768 -21.96 13.28 22.44
C ASN A 768 -23.07 13.26 21.39
N LEU A 769 -24.21 12.67 21.75
CA LEU A 769 -25.44 12.85 20.98
C LEU A 769 -26.03 14.21 21.37
N PRO A 770 -26.41 15.07 20.40
CA PRO A 770 -26.99 16.36 20.72
C PRO A 770 -28.28 16.15 21.52
N ALA A 771 -28.32 16.72 22.73
CA ALA A 771 -29.54 16.92 23.50
C ALA A 771 -30.12 18.29 23.12
N PHE A 772 -31.45 18.41 23.12
CA PHE A 772 -32.17 19.58 22.62
C PHE A 772 -31.89 20.85 23.44
#